data_AF-A0A316AT82-F1
#
_entry.id   AF-A0A316AT82-F1
#
_cell.length_a   1.000
_cell.length_b   1.000
_cell.length_c   1.000
_cell.angle_alpha   90.00
_cell.angle_beta   90.00
_cell.angle_gamma   90.00
#
_symmetry.space_group_name_H-M   'P 1'
#
loop_
_entity.id
_entity.type
_entity.pdbx_description
1 polymer ?
#
loop_
_entity_poly.entity_id
_entity_poly.type
_entity_poly.pdbx_seq_one_letter_code
_entity_poly.pdbx_strand_id
1 'polypeptide(L)'
;MIKLRSFLRSALPVSLVALLGLTACSDKKDVAGGTEAESTIALQIQLADGSPAAMTRVRMLSEDYMSDGLADAEWIVSDDKGKVKFENVSNGSYTIEARNTSGDNAEGAVTYVTLNSGNEISNVIELGELTTIQGRVAAGQGPSVIRIAGLDRYVVPDSAGYFVIDSLPAGSFDLQIESLSNRGTIKLAAEAGSEVPEVSLGRARGFVVEDFESFTGISATGEILGDGWWYALDAEGKNVMPLWNKDLTRKYSGSEGCASGGCARTENRIGFLLGNADSAYVLPGLDSLMFSARGNGTLRVAVSFGGFGDSTEGGYEAEVELKKVWKGFALAIEDMKPYGKASDKDVKVGRIDFRLIDGDTLFLDDVTLGGIDESVVKNAATKNQDYSVYSEDWSAHDALIASAEGYAAGIQGGAGGIICRVTTQEDYIVVDDSTNIDTLGNVGTKVIVAPGSLRDCAMRDTAAWVLFEKSGEYHLGSPLRIASNKTFDGRGRDVQITGTGIMTDGTTEVIFENITFNAPSLYEKDSTMRRAISLHNITSKIWIDHCTFDEYPIYQIDMKRGSFDVTISWSKFQNAETGVLFGLEPDLFKETFQTLTMHHNYFANMSVSGVFARAGMLHAYNNFFMDVDHYGVECTDSARCYIEKNIFTKDNAVSLYRLWEDGVAVDTTVGFVKMTENWYVNGGKEMISDAFGYKPEYEYAAEAADAKLAWTLKKKTGPR
;
A
#
# COMPACT_ATOMS: atom_id res chain seq x y z
N MET A 1 -17.40 34.06 -54.64
CA MET A 1 -18.18 33.43 -55.74
C MET A 1 -19.49 32.90 -55.14
N ILE A 2 -20.59 32.90 -55.92
CA ILE A 2 -21.82 32.07 -55.81
C ILE A 2 -22.29 31.72 -54.36
N LYS A 3 -23.25 32.43 -53.74
CA LYS A 3 -24.74 32.33 -53.90
C LYS A 3 -25.31 30.92 -53.52
N LEU A 4 -26.48 30.75 -52.89
CA LEU A 4 -27.77 31.38 -53.21
C LEU A 4 -28.89 31.06 -52.15
N ARG A 5 -29.67 32.08 -51.69
CA ARG A 5 -31.12 32.08 -51.31
C ARG A 5 -31.70 31.11 -50.24
N SER A 6 -32.88 31.30 -49.63
CA SER A 6 -33.72 32.45 -49.14
C SER A 6 -35.19 31.99 -48.94
N PHE A 7 -35.97 32.71 -48.11
CA PHE A 7 -37.46 32.94 -48.05
C PHE A 7 -37.99 32.80 -46.59
N LEU A 8 -38.32 33.92 -45.91
CA LEU A 8 -39.65 34.62 -45.81
C LEU A 8 -40.71 33.77 -45.07
N ARG A 9 -41.60 34.27 -44.19
CA ARG A 9 -42.16 35.62 -43.86
C ARG A 9 -42.60 35.61 -42.35
N SER A 10 -43.24 36.60 -41.69
CA SER A 10 -43.89 37.88 -42.07
C SER A 10 -43.79 38.91 -40.90
N ALA A 11 -44.83 39.71 -40.58
CA ALA A 11 -44.84 40.83 -39.64
C ALA A 11 -46.06 40.85 -38.67
N LEU A 12 -45.88 41.47 -37.48
CA LEU A 12 -46.70 42.52 -36.76
C LEU A 12 -48.14 42.88 -37.26
N PRO A 13 -49.04 43.57 -36.49
CA PRO A 13 -48.89 44.22 -35.14
C PRO A 13 -50.10 44.22 -34.13
N VAL A 14 -49.83 44.60 -32.87
CA VAL A 14 -50.54 45.61 -31.98
C VAL A 14 -52.04 45.51 -31.55
N SER A 15 -52.25 45.51 -30.21
CA SER A 15 -53.26 46.22 -29.37
C SER A 15 -54.61 45.64 -28.84
N LEU A 16 -54.82 45.95 -27.55
CA LEU A 16 -56.04 46.38 -26.80
C LEU A 16 -57.09 45.37 -26.24
N VAL A 17 -57.22 45.41 -24.89
CA VAL A 17 -58.48 45.61 -24.07
C VAL A 17 -59.63 44.57 -24.17
N ALA A 18 -60.38 44.19 -23.10
CA ALA A 18 -60.21 44.18 -21.63
C ALA A 18 -61.41 43.45 -20.96
N LEU A 19 -61.39 43.36 -19.62
CA LEU A 19 -62.54 43.32 -18.68
C LEU A 19 -63.39 42.03 -18.47
N LEU A 20 -63.47 41.64 -17.17
CA LEU A 20 -64.58 40.97 -16.44
C LEU A 20 -65.00 39.54 -16.85
N GLY A 21 -65.43 38.65 -15.95
CA GLY A 21 -65.65 38.70 -14.48
C GLY A 21 -66.67 37.62 -14.04
N LEU A 22 -66.87 37.42 -12.72
CA LEU A 22 -67.75 36.46 -11.98
C LEU A 22 -67.01 35.20 -11.43
N THR A 23 -66.71 35.05 -10.13
CA THR A 23 -67.52 34.85 -8.88
C THR A 23 -68.11 33.44 -8.70
N ALA A 24 -68.13 32.77 -7.53
CA ALA A 24 -67.50 32.99 -6.20
C ALA A 24 -67.72 31.75 -5.26
N CYS A 25 -67.04 31.73 -4.10
CA CYS A 25 -67.26 30.88 -2.89
C CYS A 25 -66.93 29.36 -3.03
N SER A 26 -66.39 28.64 -2.03
CA SER A 26 -65.84 28.89 -0.66
C SER A 26 -65.10 27.58 -0.21
N ASP A 27 -64.43 27.39 0.94
CA ASP A 27 -64.38 28.04 2.28
C ASP A 27 -63.02 27.71 2.97
N LYS A 28 -62.48 28.62 3.81
CA LYS A 28 -61.32 28.48 4.75
C LYS A 28 -59.91 28.15 4.14
N LYS A 29 -58.80 28.80 4.54
CA LYS A 29 -58.59 29.73 5.68
C LYS A 29 -57.44 30.76 5.52
N ASP A 30 -57.09 31.15 4.31
CA ASP A 30 -56.22 32.32 4.03
C ASP A 30 -57.13 33.48 3.55
N VAL A 31 -56.89 34.77 3.83
CA VAL A 31 -55.63 35.54 3.70
C VAL A 31 -55.59 36.70 4.72
N ALA A 32 -54.39 37.27 4.87
CA ALA A 32 -54.07 38.68 5.19
C ALA A 32 -53.86 39.06 6.66
N GLY A 33 -52.61 39.41 6.99
CA GLY A 33 -52.22 39.96 8.30
C GLY A 33 -50.72 40.17 8.48
N GLY A 34 -49.99 40.60 7.44
CA GLY A 34 -48.55 40.83 7.53
C GLY A 34 -47.95 41.43 6.25
N THR A 35 -47.90 42.76 6.19
CA THR A 35 -46.83 43.42 5.44
C THR A 35 -45.54 43.14 6.19
N GLU A 36 -44.66 42.30 5.65
CA GLU A 36 -43.27 42.32 6.10
C GLU A 36 -42.71 43.70 5.79
N ALA A 37 -42.19 44.37 6.82
CA ALA A 37 -41.57 45.67 6.67
C ALA A 37 -40.19 45.45 6.04
N GLU A 38 -40.11 45.64 4.71
CA GLU A 38 -38.88 45.59 3.92
C GLU A 38 -37.79 46.41 4.62
N SER A 39 -36.82 45.71 5.23
CA SER A 39 -35.81 46.34 6.06
C SER A 39 -34.56 46.65 5.24
N THR A 40 -33.88 47.74 5.59
CA THR A 40 -32.76 48.31 4.84
C THR A 40 -31.58 48.52 5.77
N ILE A 41 -30.39 48.12 5.31
CA ILE A 41 -29.12 48.54 5.90
C ILE A 41 -28.45 49.53 4.94
N ALA A 42 -28.23 50.75 5.40
CA ALA A 42 -27.51 51.79 4.69
C ALA A 42 -26.18 52.08 5.41
N LEU A 43 -25.07 51.95 4.70
CA LEU A 43 -23.73 52.09 5.24
C LEU A 43 -23.04 53.30 4.64
N GLN A 44 -22.32 54.04 5.47
CA GLN A 44 -21.39 55.08 5.07
C GLN A 44 -19.97 54.61 5.41
N ILE A 45 -19.22 54.16 4.40
CA ILE A 45 -17.83 53.75 4.59
C ILE A 45 -16.92 54.99 4.52
N GLN A 46 -15.95 55.08 5.43
CA GLN A 46 -14.99 56.17 5.54
C GLN A 46 -13.57 55.63 5.76
N LEU A 47 -12.57 56.36 5.28
CA LEU A 47 -11.16 56.14 5.62
C LEU A 47 -10.89 56.66 7.04
N ALA A 48 -9.74 56.31 7.62
CA ALA A 48 -9.34 56.75 8.98
C ALA A 48 -9.18 58.28 9.16
N ASP A 49 -9.22 59.08 8.09
CA ASP A 49 -9.27 60.55 8.14
C ASP A 49 -10.71 61.12 8.12
N GLY A 50 -11.72 60.23 8.12
CA GLY A 50 -13.14 60.57 8.03
C GLY A 50 -13.64 60.88 6.61
N SER A 51 -12.78 60.82 5.59
CA SER A 51 -13.19 61.04 4.20
C SER A 51 -13.94 59.82 3.62
N PRO A 52 -14.84 59.98 2.64
CA PRO A 52 -15.63 58.86 2.11
C PRO A 52 -14.80 57.83 1.34
N ALA A 53 -14.90 56.56 1.74
CA ALA A 53 -14.16 55.46 1.11
C ALA A 53 -14.91 54.91 -0.12
N ALA A 54 -14.76 55.59 -1.26
CA ALA A 54 -15.33 55.17 -2.54
C ALA A 54 -14.69 53.88 -3.08
N MET A 55 -15.43 53.14 -3.93
CA MET A 55 -15.01 51.87 -4.53
C MET A 55 -14.61 50.76 -3.53
N THR A 56 -14.98 50.91 -2.25
CA THR A 56 -14.79 49.88 -1.22
C THR A 56 -15.68 48.69 -1.55
N ARG A 57 -15.12 47.48 -1.58
CA ARG A 57 -15.93 46.26 -1.64
C ARG A 57 -16.55 46.01 -0.27
N VAL A 58 -17.86 45.84 -0.21
CA VAL A 58 -18.60 45.52 1.01
C VAL A 58 -19.41 44.26 0.79
N ARG A 59 -19.42 43.37 1.77
CA ARG A 59 -20.18 42.13 1.78
C ARG A 59 -20.88 41.98 3.12
N MET A 60 -22.06 41.37 3.09
CA MET A 60 -22.86 41.06 4.27
C MET A 60 -23.17 39.58 4.27
N LEU A 61 -22.88 38.90 5.37
CA LEU A 61 -23.10 37.47 5.59
C LEU A 61 -23.86 37.30 6.90
N SER A 62 -24.62 36.21 7.05
CA SER A 62 -25.25 35.87 8.33
C SER A 62 -24.17 35.67 9.41
N GLU A 63 -24.42 36.04 10.66
CA GLU A 63 -23.45 35.90 11.77
C GLU A 63 -23.01 34.43 11.96
N ASP A 64 -23.87 33.47 11.62
CA ASP A 64 -23.61 32.02 11.64
C ASP A 64 -23.06 31.45 10.30
N TYR A 65 -22.80 32.30 9.30
CA TYR A 65 -22.22 31.86 8.03
C TYR A 65 -20.83 31.25 8.26
N MET A 66 -20.62 30.06 7.70
CA MET A 66 -19.35 29.35 7.74
C MET A 66 -18.91 29.09 6.31
N SER A 67 -17.75 29.63 5.91
CA SER A 67 -17.19 29.37 4.59
C SER A 67 -17.00 27.87 4.36
N ASP A 68 -17.27 27.42 3.13
CA ASP A 68 -16.94 26.09 2.62
C ASP A 68 -15.68 26.09 1.73
N GLY A 69 -15.04 27.25 1.55
CA GLY A 69 -13.86 27.42 0.71
C GLY A 69 -14.16 27.61 -0.77
N LEU A 70 -15.43 27.69 -1.18
CA LEU A 70 -15.84 28.11 -2.51
C LEU A 70 -16.09 29.62 -2.51
N ALA A 71 -15.54 30.33 -3.50
CA ALA A 71 -15.56 31.79 -3.58
C ALA A 71 -16.91 32.35 -4.10
N ASP A 72 -18.01 31.86 -3.53
CA ASP A 72 -19.37 32.04 -4.04
C ASP A 72 -20.11 33.21 -3.35
N ALA A 73 -19.51 33.82 -2.33
CA ALA A 73 -20.11 34.88 -1.53
C ALA A 73 -19.88 36.29 -2.15
N GLU A 74 -20.94 36.85 -2.74
CA GLU A 74 -20.90 38.11 -3.51
C GLU A 74 -20.42 39.34 -2.73
N TRP A 75 -19.75 40.25 -3.46
CA TRP A 75 -19.35 41.57 -2.99
C TRP A 75 -20.09 42.65 -3.78
N ILE A 76 -20.62 43.66 -3.08
CA ILE A 76 -21.08 44.91 -3.67
C ILE A 76 -20.05 46.02 -3.46
N VAL A 77 -20.19 47.16 -4.13
CA VAL A 77 -19.19 48.23 -4.17
C VAL A 77 -19.80 49.57 -3.74
N SER A 78 -19.06 50.35 -2.95
CA SER A 78 -19.49 51.67 -2.51
C SER A 78 -19.47 52.73 -3.62
N ASP A 79 -20.40 53.67 -3.56
CA ASP A 79 -20.49 54.80 -4.50
C ASP A 79 -19.35 55.83 -4.35
N ASP A 80 -19.41 56.92 -5.14
CA ASP A 80 -18.45 58.03 -5.10
C ASP A 80 -18.37 58.75 -3.74
N LYS A 81 -19.35 58.52 -2.87
CA LYS A 81 -19.46 59.04 -1.50
C LYS A 81 -19.33 57.92 -0.47
N GLY A 82 -18.75 56.78 -0.83
CA GLY A 82 -18.52 55.67 0.09
C GLY A 82 -19.79 55.02 0.62
N LYS A 83 -20.95 55.18 -0.03
CA LYS A 83 -22.22 54.61 0.43
C LYS A 83 -22.50 53.25 -0.16
N VAL A 84 -23.06 52.37 0.67
CA VAL A 84 -23.57 51.04 0.30
C VAL A 84 -24.98 50.88 0.87
N LYS A 85 -25.85 50.16 0.16
CA LYS A 85 -27.19 49.83 0.63
C LYS A 85 -27.49 48.36 0.37
N PHE A 86 -27.93 47.66 1.40
CA PHE A 86 -28.58 46.35 1.29
C PHE A 86 -30.09 46.55 1.46
N GLU A 87 -30.85 46.16 0.45
CA GLU A 87 -32.32 46.27 0.41
C GLU A 87 -32.96 44.88 0.61
N ASN A 88 -34.20 44.85 1.09
CA ASN A 88 -34.97 43.62 1.33
C ASN A 88 -34.26 42.61 2.24
N VAL A 89 -33.55 43.12 3.25
CA VAL A 89 -32.81 42.28 4.20
C VAL A 89 -33.79 41.69 5.22
N SER A 90 -33.70 40.38 5.42
CA SER A 90 -34.50 39.66 6.43
C SER A 90 -34.08 40.07 7.86
N ASN A 91 -34.94 39.80 8.84
CA ASN A 91 -34.53 39.92 10.26
C ASN A 91 -33.47 38.86 10.58
N GLY A 92 -32.43 39.25 11.31
CA GLY A 92 -31.30 38.38 11.63
C GLY A 92 -30.09 39.18 12.12
N SER A 93 -29.05 38.47 12.57
CA SER A 93 -27.72 39.06 12.80
C SER A 93 -26.84 38.84 11.59
N TYR A 94 -26.10 39.89 11.22
CA TYR A 94 -25.23 39.90 10.06
C TYR A 94 -23.84 40.45 10.41
N THR A 95 -22.83 39.81 9.86
CA THR A 95 -21.45 40.31 9.84
C THR A 95 -21.23 41.03 8.51
N ILE A 96 -20.74 42.26 8.58
CA ILE A 96 -20.48 43.12 7.43
C ILE A 96 -18.98 43.31 7.33
N GLU A 97 -18.40 42.85 6.21
CA GLU A 97 -16.98 42.98 5.89
C GLU A 97 -16.79 44.06 4.81
N ALA A 98 -15.92 45.04 5.07
CA ALA A 98 -15.54 46.08 4.14
C ALA A 98 -14.04 46.00 3.82
N ARG A 99 -13.67 46.14 2.54
CA ARG A 99 -12.28 46.08 2.03
C ARG A 99 -12.04 47.17 1.01
N ASN A 100 -11.05 48.01 1.26
CA ASN A 100 -10.53 48.98 0.28
C ASN A 100 -9.06 48.67 -0.01
N THR A 101 -8.67 48.73 -1.28
CA THR A 101 -7.31 48.51 -1.75
C THR A 101 -6.95 49.66 -2.69
N SER A 102 -6.00 50.50 -2.28
CA SER A 102 -5.63 51.72 -2.99
C SER A 102 -4.11 51.84 -3.06
N GLY A 103 -3.55 51.60 -4.25
CA GLY A 103 -2.11 51.46 -4.42
C GLY A 103 -1.57 50.26 -3.61
N ASP A 104 -0.55 50.51 -2.80
CA ASP A 104 0.05 49.50 -1.91
C ASP A 104 -0.68 49.38 -0.55
N ASN A 105 -1.68 50.23 -0.27
CA ASN A 105 -2.41 50.22 1.00
C ASN A 105 -3.66 49.32 0.90
N ALA A 106 -3.86 48.48 1.91
CA ALA A 106 -5.06 47.68 2.11
C ALA A 106 -5.66 47.98 3.48
N GLU A 107 -6.92 48.43 3.47
CA GLU A 107 -7.67 48.82 4.66
C GLU A 107 -9.00 48.05 4.71
N GLY A 108 -9.57 47.92 5.90
CA GLY A 108 -10.85 47.22 6.03
C GLY A 108 -11.49 47.37 7.40
N ALA A 109 -12.70 46.83 7.51
CA ALA A 109 -13.46 46.79 8.73
C ALA A 109 -14.37 45.55 8.76
N VAL A 110 -14.67 45.09 9.96
CA VAL A 110 -15.69 44.07 10.22
C VAL A 110 -16.61 44.64 11.30
N THR A 111 -17.91 44.62 11.07
CA THR A 111 -18.91 45.10 12.04
C THR A 111 -20.13 44.18 12.06
N TYR A 112 -20.85 44.19 13.18
CA TYR A 112 -21.96 43.30 13.45
C TYR A 112 -23.26 44.11 13.53
N VAL A 113 -24.31 43.65 12.83
CA VAL A 113 -25.59 44.35 12.72
C VAL A 113 -26.74 43.38 12.93
N THR A 114 -27.56 43.61 13.95
CA THR A 114 -28.79 42.85 14.19
C THR A 114 -30.01 43.63 13.71
N LEU A 115 -30.71 43.10 12.72
CA LEU A 115 -31.97 43.63 12.23
C LEU A 115 -33.15 43.05 13.03
N ASN A 116 -33.95 43.96 13.57
CA ASN A 116 -35.26 43.67 14.14
C ASN A 116 -36.33 44.39 13.30
N SER A 117 -37.53 43.79 13.24
CA SER A 117 -38.58 44.08 12.25
C SER A 117 -38.82 45.57 11.94
N GLY A 118 -38.60 45.96 10.68
CA GLY A 118 -39.01 47.26 10.15
C GLY A 118 -38.07 48.43 10.44
N ASN A 119 -36.82 48.15 10.81
CA ASN A 119 -35.80 49.16 11.04
C ASN A 119 -35.02 49.49 9.76
N GLU A 120 -34.76 50.79 9.53
CA GLU A 120 -33.67 51.25 8.68
C GLU A 120 -32.44 51.49 9.57
N ILE A 121 -31.36 50.74 9.34
CA ILE A 121 -30.10 50.90 10.09
C ILE A 121 -29.15 51.74 9.25
N SER A 122 -28.74 52.89 9.77
CA SER A 122 -27.67 53.72 9.20
C SER A 122 -26.44 53.69 10.08
N ASN A 123 -25.36 53.08 9.60
CA ASN A 123 -24.07 52.99 10.29
C ASN A 123 -22.97 53.68 9.49
N VAL A 124 -22.06 54.35 10.20
CA VAL A 124 -20.76 54.76 9.67
C VAL A 124 -19.76 53.64 9.98
N ILE A 125 -18.99 53.21 8.99
CA ILE A 125 -17.94 52.21 9.12
C ILE A 125 -16.62 52.88 8.74
N GLU A 126 -15.73 53.04 9.72
CA GLU A 126 -14.37 53.53 9.54
C GLU A 126 -13.46 52.35 9.20
N LEU A 127 -12.66 52.48 8.13
CA LEU A 127 -11.68 51.47 7.73
C LEU A 127 -10.37 51.67 8.51
N GLY A 128 -9.80 50.56 8.98
CA GLY A 128 -8.52 50.54 9.67
C GLY A 128 -7.48 49.68 8.95
N GLU A 129 -6.25 49.72 9.47
CA GLU A 129 -5.15 48.87 9.01
C GLU A 129 -5.50 47.37 9.15
N LEU A 130 -4.95 46.57 8.24
CA LEU A 130 -5.13 45.12 8.23
C LEU A 130 -3.90 44.40 8.76
N THR A 131 -4.17 43.35 9.51
CA THR A 131 -3.18 42.48 10.15
C THR A 131 -3.62 41.01 9.98
N THR A 132 -2.91 40.08 10.61
CA THR A 132 -3.14 38.64 10.49
C THR A 132 -3.38 37.98 11.84
N ILE A 133 -4.04 36.84 11.87
CA ILE A 133 -3.98 35.90 12.99
C ILE A 133 -3.18 34.69 12.51
N GLN A 134 -2.09 34.37 13.19
CA GLN A 134 -1.27 33.20 12.88
C GLN A 134 -1.30 32.20 14.02
N GLY A 135 -0.98 30.94 13.78
CA GLY A 135 -0.96 29.93 14.83
C GLY A 135 -0.60 28.53 14.32
N ARG A 136 -0.71 27.55 15.21
CA ARG A 136 -0.49 26.13 14.88
C ARG A 136 -1.62 25.26 15.39
N VAL A 137 -2.06 24.32 14.55
CA VAL A 137 -2.67 23.07 15.00
C VAL A 137 -1.53 22.08 15.24
N ALA A 138 -1.62 21.22 16.25
CA ALA A 138 -0.60 20.19 16.45
C ALA A 138 -0.58 19.20 15.26
N ALA A 139 0.62 18.82 14.79
CA ALA A 139 0.80 17.95 13.62
C ALA A 139 0.18 16.55 13.81
N GLY A 140 -0.21 15.87 12.72
CA GLY A 140 -0.94 14.60 12.80
C GLY A 140 -2.39 14.76 13.27
N GLN A 141 -2.99 15.90 12.93
CA GLN A 141 -4.39 16.27 13.23
C GLN A 141 -5.05 16.96 12.02
N GLY A 142 -4.45 16.80 10.83
CA GLY A 142 -5.03 17.16 9.54
C GLY A 142 -6.15 16.19 9.10
N PRO A 143 -6.76 16.44 7.92
CA PRO A 143 -6.88 17.76 7.34
C PRO A 143 -7.84 18.58 8.23
N SER A 144 -7.36 19.73 8.68
CA SER A 144 -8.12 20.66 9.51
C SER A 144 -8.45 21.93 8.72
N VAL A 145 -9.48 22.66 9.15
CA VAL A 145 -9.81 23.99 8.63
C VAL A 145 -10.05 24.98 9.76
N ILE A 146 -9.48 26.17 9.64
CA ILE A 146 -9.77 27.32 10.47
C ILE A 146 -10.74 28.24 9.73
N ARG A 147 -11.83 28.60 10.41
CA ARG A 147 -12.90 29.46 9.90
C ARG A 147 -13.26 30.52 10.93
N ILE A 148 -13.86 31.62 10.49
CA ILE A 148 -14.41 32.65 11.37
C ILE A 148 -15.89 32.83 11.01
N ALA A 149 -16.78 32.71 12.00
CA ALA A 149 -18.22 32.83 11.76
C ALA A 149 -18.59 34.22 11.24
N GLY A 150 -19.47 34.27 10.24
CA GLY A 150 -19.86 35.49 9.55
C GLY A 150 -18.82 36.06 8.58
N LEU A 151 -17.65 35.43 8.44
CA LEU A 151 -16.67 35.78 7.42
C LEU A 151 -16.43 34.63 6.45
N ASP A 152 -16.19 34.99 5.19
CA ASP A 152 -15.66 34.05 4.21
C ASP A 152 -14.16 33.89 4.45
N ARG A 153 -13.83 33.00 5.39
CA ARG A 153 -12.47 32.54 5.69
C ARG A 153 -12.48 31.02 5.80
N TYR A 154 -11.70 30.38 4.93
CA TYR A 154 -11.45 28.94 4.92
C TYR A 154 -9.94 28.75 4.81
N VAL A 155 -9.27 28.57 5.94
CA VAL A 155 -7.81 28.44 6.00
C VAL A 155 -7.46 27.00 6.34
N VAL A 156 -6.79 26.30 5.43
CA VAL A 156 -6.21 24.98 5.68
C VAL A 156 -4.79 25.21 6.21
N PRO A 157 -4.38 24.59 7.33
CA PRO A 157 -2.99 24.64 7.78
C PRO A 157 -2.01 24.10 6.72
N ASP A 158 -0.76 24.53 6.81
CA ASP A 158 0.34 23.79 6.21
C ASP A 158 0.59 22.47 6.95
N SER A 159 1.56 21.71 6.45
CA SER A 159 1.88 20.38 6.95
C SER A 159 2.47 20.36 8.35
N ALA A 160 3.10 21.45 8.79
CA ALA A 160 3.57 21.61 10.16
C ALA A 160 2.44 22.15 11.06
N GLY A 161 1.19 22.05 10.60
CA GLY A 161 -0.02 22.57 11.24
C GLY A 161 -0.08 24.09 11.30
N TYR A 162 0.82 24.83 10.64
CA TYR A 162 0.88 26.28 10.73
C TYR A 162 -0.15 26.94 9.81
N PHE A 163 -0.87 27.93 10.33
CA PHE A 163 -1.88 28.65 9.57
C PHE A 163 -1.71 30.17 9.73
N VAL A 164 -2.18 30.90 8.71
CA VAL A 164 -2.31 32.36 8.74
C VAL A 164 -3.68 32.71 8.19
N ILE A 165 -4.51 33.36 8.99
CA ILE A 165 -5.71 34.08 8.54
C ILE A 165 -5.26 35.51 8.26
N ASP A 166 -5.20 35.88 6.99
CA ASP A 166 -4.76 37.19 6.57
C ASP A 166 -5.92 38.19 6.47
N SER A 167 -5.55 39.45 6.22
CA SER A 167 -6.49 40.51 5.88
C SER A 167 -7.62 40.63 6.92
N LEU A 168 -7.29 40.78 8.21
CA LEU A 168 -8.25 41.02 9.29
C LEU A 168 -8.02 42.43 9.88
N PRO A 169 -9.08 43.25 10.09
CA PRO A 169 -8.92 44.51 10.81
C PRO A 169 -8.65 44.24 12.30
N ALA A 170 -8.14 45.25 13.02
CA ALA A 170 -7.91 45.13 14.45
C ALA A 170 -9.20 44.76 15.23
N GLY A 171 -9.12 43.73 16.06
CA GLY A 171 -10.23 43.25 16.90
C GLY A 171 -10.15 41.76 17.23
N SER A 172 -11.07 41.31 18.09
CA SER A 172 -11.22 39.92 18.51
C SER A 172 -12.10 39.14 17.54
N PHE A 173 -11.69 37.93 17.18
CA PHE A 173 -12.43 37.02 16.30
C PHE A 173 -12.57 35.64 16.93
N ASP A 174 -13.76 35.06 16.83
CA ASP A 174 -14.00 33.66 17.21
C ASP A 174 -13.56 32.73 16.07
N LEU A 175 -12.41 32.09 16.25
CA LEU A 175 -11.88 31.07 15.38
C LEU A 175 -12.55 29.73 15.70
N GLN A 176 -13.12 29.11 14.66
CA GLN A 176 -13.55 27.72 14.68
C GLN A 176 -12.50 26.88 13.95
N ILE A 177 -11.75 26.08 14.71
CA ILE A 177 -10.79 25.10 14.19
C ILE A 177 -11.47 23.73 14.18
N GLU A 178 -11.64 23.17 12.99
CA GLU A 178 -12.38 21.94 12.77
C GLU A 178 -11.48 20.91 12.10
N SER A 179 -11.26 19.78 12.77
CA SER A 179 -10.74 18.59 12.11
C SER A 179 -11.86 18.03 11.24
N LEU A 180 -11.54 17.79 9.98
CA LEU A 180 -12.42 17.09 9.04
C LEU A 180 -12.38 15.56 9.28
N SER A 181 -11.67 15.13 10.32
CA SER A 181 -11.18 13.79 10.55
C SER A 181 -11.36 13.32 12.01
N ASN A 182 -12.57 12.84 12.33
CA ASN A 182 -12.91 12.09 13.56
C ASN A 182 -12.64 12.76 14.95
N ARG A 183 -11.91 13.89 15.04
CA ARG A 183 -11.51 14.57 16.29
C ARG A 183 -12.49 15.67 16.71
N GLY A 184 -13.11 16.35 15.75
CA GLY A 184 -14.18 17.34 15.97
C GLY A 184 -13.70 18.79 15.91
N THR A 185 -14.33 19.67 16.71
CA THR A 185 -14.23 21.13 16.56
C THR A 185 -13.83 21.81 17.88
N ILE A 186 -12.89 22.75 17.80
CA ILE A 186 -12.54 23.69 18.86
C ILE A 186 -12.96 25.11 18.46
N LYS A 187 -13.45 25.89 19.42
CA LYS A 187 -13.67 27.33 19.28
C LYS A 187 -12.75 28.09 20.24
N LEU A 188 -12.11 29.15 19.76
CA LEU A 188 -11.26 30.03 20.57
C LEU A 188 -11.33 31.47 20.04
N ALA A 189 -11.27 32.44 20.93
CA ALA A 189 -11.12 33.84 20.55
C ALA A 189 -9.63 34.17 20.33
N ALA A 190 -9.32 34.92 19.27
CA ALA A 190 -7.98 35.45 19.01
C ALA A 190 -8.04 36.89 18.51
N GLU A 191 -7.08 37.72 18.96
CA GLU A 191 -6.95 39.11 18.51
C GLU A 191 -6.19 39.17 17.18
N ALA A 192 -6.68 39.97 16.24
CA ALA A 192 -5.95 40.27 15.01
C ALA A 192 -4.61 40.95 15.33
N GLY A 193 -3.52 40.39 14.80
CA GLY A 193 -2.12 40.74 15.12
C GLY A 193 -1.47 39.84 16.18
N SER A 194 -2.17 38.80 16.66
CA SER A 194 -1.63 37.84 17.63
C SER A 194 -1.21 36.50 17.00
N GLU A 195 -0.36 35.76 17.73
CA GLU A 195 -0.05 34.36 17.47
C GLU A 195 -0.80 33.48 18.46
N VAL A 196 -1.67 32.61 17.94
CA VAL A 196 -2.44 31.63 18.70
C VAL A 196 -1.49 30.50 19.14
N PRO A 197 -1.44 30.14 20.44
CA PRO A 197 -0.69 28.98 20.91
C PRO A 197 -1.09 27.69 20.19
N GLU A 198 -0.20 26.69 20.17
CA GLU A 198 -0.49 25.41 19.53
C GLU A 198 -1.79 24.77 20.06
N VAL A 199 -2.71 24.49 19.15
CA VAL A 199 -4.03 23.91 19.43
C VAL A 199 -4.01 22.43 19.15
N SER A 200 -4.34 21.61 20.15
CA SER A 200 -4.59 20.18 19.98
C SER A 200 -6.09 19.89 19.99
N LEU A 201 -6.58 19.28 18.92
CA LEU A 201 -7.95 18.80 18.74
C LEU A 201 -8.23 17.50 19.50
N GLY A 202 -7.19 16.91 20.13
CA GLY A 202 -7.31 15.72 20.96
C GLY A 202 -7.06 14.41 20.20
N ARG A 203 -7.46 13.30 20.82
CA ARG A 203 -7.30 11.96 20.24
C ARG A 203 -8.36 11.70 19.18
N ALA A 204 -7.95 10.95 18.15
CA ALA A 204 -8.85 10.40 17.16
C ALA A 204 -9.96 9.54 17.80
N ARG A 205 -11.14 9.51 17.17
CA ARG A 205 -12.22 8.57 17.53
C ARG A 205 -12.10 7.32 16.66
N GLY A 206 -11.95 6.17 17.29
CA GLY A 206 -11.79 4.88 16.62
C GLY A 206 -10.33 4.49 16.37
N PHE A 207 -10.14 3.33 15.75
CA PHE A 207 -8.83 2.78 15.41
C PHE A 207 -8.37 3.32 14.04
N VAL A 208 -7.24 4.03 14.02
CA VAL A 208 -6.66 4.59 12.79
C VAL A 208 -6.13 3.47 11.89
N VAL A 209 -6.62 3.41 10.66
CA VAL A 209 -6.17 2.47 9.62
C VAL A 209 -5.02 3.10 8.83
N GLU A 210 -5.16 4.36 8.44
CA GLU A 210 -4.13 5.13 7.74
C GLU A 210 -4.31 6.63 8.00
N ASP A 211 -3.21 7.33 8.26
CA ASP A 211 -3.16 8.74 8.69
C ASP A 211 -2.44 9.66 7.68
N PHE A 212 -1.71 9.08 6.71
CA PHE A 212 -0.97 9.72 5.60
C PHE A 212 0.02 10.88 5.90
N GLU A 213 -0.02 11.54 7.06
CA GLU A 213 0.72 12.77 7.46
C GLU A 213 2.24 12.58 7.69
N SER A 214 2.83 11.50 7.20
CA SER A 214 4.25 11.20 7.41
C SER A 214 5.17 11.92 6.43
N PHE A 215 5.69 13.07 6.86
CA PHE A 215 6.76 13.83 6.22
C PHE A 215 8.03 13.05 5.83
N THR A 216 8.24 11.86 6.39
CA THR A 216 9.39 11.00 6.05
C THR A 216 9.16 10.16 4.79
N GLY A 217 7.95 10.19 4.22
CA GLY A 217 7.51 9.26 3.17
C GLY A 217 7.17 7.87 3.71
N ILE A 218 7.32 7.65 5.03
CA ILE A 218 6.94 6.41 5.71
C ILE A 218 5.46 6.51 6.05
N SER A 219 4.56 6.14 5.13
CA SER A 219 3.19 5.81 5.53
C SER A 219 3.28 4.82 6.68
N ALA A 220 2.76 5.22 7.84
CA ALA A 220 2.57 4.33 8.96
C ALA A 220 1.28 3.56 8.70
N THR A 221 1.33 2.68 7.69
CA THR A 221 0.41 1.55 7.61
C THR A 221 0.57 0.82 8.93
N GLY A 222 -0.39 0.99 9.83
CA GLY A 222 -0.40 0.27 11.08
C GLY A 222 -0.37 -1.22 10.73
N GLU A 223 0.45 -2.00 11.42
CA GLU A 223 0.27 -3.45 11.42
C GLU A 223 -1.00 -3.77 12.21
N ILE A 224 -2.16 -3.52 11.61
CA ILE A 224 -3.46 -3.59 12.28
C ILE A 224 -3.64 -5.00 12.81
N LEU A 225 -3.51 -6.01 11.94
CA LEU A 225 -3.60 -7.42 12.32
C LEU A 225 -2.35 -8.19 11.84
N GLY A 226 -1.18 -7.57 12.07
CA GLY A 226 0.06 -7.85 11.34
C GLY A 226 0.14 -7.04 10.04
N ASP A 227 0.99 -7.45 9.11
CA ASP A 227 1.13 -6.96 7.73
C ASP A 227 -0.20 -6.47 7.05
N GLY A 228 -0.59 -5.21 7.27
CA GLY A 228 -1.72 -4.54 6.61
C GLY A 228 -1.21 -3.56 5.55
N TRP A 229 -1.90 -3.43 4.40
CA TRP A 229 -1.34 -2.76 3.23
C TRP A 229 -2.36 -2.02 2.37
N TRP A 230 -1.88 -1.00 1.66
CA TRP A 230 -2.65 -0.40 0.58
C TRP A 230 -2.62 -1.28 -0.68
N TYR A 231 -3.64 -1.13 -1.51
CA TYR A 231 -3.61 -1.45 -2.92
C TYR A 231 -4.28 -0.34 -3.72
N ALA A 232 -3.83 -0.14 -4.96
CA ALA A 232 -4.51 0.69 -5.94
C ALA A 232 -4.84 -0.18 -7.17
N LEU A 233 -6.00 0.03 -7.78
CA LEU A 233 -6.36 -0.64 -9.05
C LEU A 233 -6.59 0.39 -10.15
N ASP A 234 -6.14 0.09 -11.36
CA ASP A 234 -6.44 0.86 -12.56
C ASP A 234 -7.88 0.64 -13.06
N ALA A 235 -8.27 1.29 -14.16
CA ALA A 235 -9.63 1.24 -14.69
C ALA A 235 -10.06 -0.17 -15.10
N GLU A 236 -9.09 -0.99 -15.52
CA GLU A 236 -9.22 -2.39 -15.92
C GLU A 236 -9.32 -3.33 -14.71
N GLY A 237 -9.15 -2.81 -13.48
CA GLY A 237 -9.16 -3.59 -12.25
C GLY A 237 -7.85 -4.36 -12.00
N LYS A 238 -6.81 -4.11 -12.81
CA LYS A 238 -5.48 -4.65 -12.55
C LYS A 238 -4.88 -3.87 -11.38
N ASN A 239 -4.34 -4.60 -10.41
CA ASN A 239 -3.66 -3.97 -9.30
C ASN A 239 -2.34 -3.36 -9.79
N VAL A 240 -2.18 -2.06 -9.56
CA VAL A 240 -1.06 -1.30 -10.13
C VAL A 240 0.19 -1.37 -9.27
N MET A 241 0.10 -1.62 -7.95
CA MET A 241 1.27 -1.71 -7.05
C MET A 241 1.00 -2.53 -5.76
N PRO A 242 1.96 -3.37 -5.31
CA PRO A 242 2.02 -3.86 -3.93
C PRO A 242 2.69 -2.81 -3.04
N LEU A 243 1.90 -2.08 -2.26
CA LEU A 243 2.31 -0.83 -1.60
C LEU A 243 2.91 -1.00 -0.19
N TRP A 244 3.70 -2.06 0.00
CA TRP A 244 4.52 -2.26 1.20
C TRP A 244 5.97 -1.80 1.06
N ASN A 245 6.32 -1.24 -0.10
CA ASN A 245 7.61 -0.63 -0.35
C ASN A 245 7.44 0.91 -0.35
N LYS A 246 8.18 1.57 0.55
CA LYS A 246 8.15 3.03 0.80
C LYS A 246 8.37 3.89 -0.45
N ASP A 247 9.14 3.40 -1.42
CA ASP A 247 9.51 4.13 -2.62
C ASP A 247 8.40 4.03 -3.69
N LEU A 248 7.59 2.96 -3.63
CA LEU A 248 6.37 2.79 -4.44
C LEU A 248 5.19 3.60 -3.87
N THR A 249 4.98 3.59 -2.54
CA THR A 249 3.91 4.37 -1.87
C THR A 249 4.02 5.86 -2.14
N ARG A 250 5.24 6.40 -2.22
CA ARG A 250 5.51 7.82 -2.48
C ARG A 250 4.94 8.36 -3.80
N LYS A 251 4.59 7.50 -4.77
CA LYS A 251 3.89 7.94 -6.00
C LYS A 251 2.43 8.35 -5.71
N TYR A 252 1.83 7.80 -4.67
CA TYR A 252 0.43 8.01 -4.28
C TYR A 252 0.34 8.93 -3.05
N SER A 253 1.26 8.83 -2.09
CA SER A 253 1.34 9.72 -0.93
C SER A 253 2.10 11.02 -1.20
N GLY A 254 1.51 12.16 -0.86
CA GLY A 254 2.15 13.47 -0.99
C GLY A 254 2.37 13.96 -2.42
N SER A 255 1.53 13.49 -3.35
CA SER A 255 1.56 13.88 -4.76
C SER A 255 1.05 15.32 -5.01
N GLU A 256 1.19 15.79 -6.26
CA GLU A 256 0.70 17.11 -6.68
C GLU A 256 -0.80 17.27 -6.39
N GLY A 257 -1.14 18.33 -5.65
CA GLY A 257 -2.51 18.59 -5.19
C GLY A 257 -2.86 18.01 -3.81
N CYS A 258 -2.02 17.20 -3.16
CA CYS A 258 -2.10 17.09 -1.71
C CYS A 258 -1.68 18.44 -1.11
N ALA A 259 -2.64 19.17 -0.52
CA ALA A 259 -2.28 20.16 0.49
C ALA A 259 -1.42 19.44 1.55
N SER A 260 -0.43 20.14 2.12
CA SER A 260 0.44 19.61 3.18
C SER A 260 1.24 18.32 2.88
N GLY A 261 1.09 17.67 1.72
CA GLY A 261 1.77 16.41 1.40
C GLY A 261 1.32 15.19 2.22
N GLY A 262 0.39 15.35 3.15
CA GLY A 262 -0.11 14.29 4.03
C GLY A 262 -1.37 13.59 3.50
N CYS A 263 -1.41 13.20 2.22
CA CYS A 263 -2.63 12.59 1.65
C CYS A 263 -2.31 11.56 0.56
N ALA A 264 -3.24 10.65 0.27
CA ALA A 264 -3.18 9.80 -0.91
C ALA A 264 -3.99 10.38 -2.09
N ARG A 265 -3.42 10.35 -3.30
CA ARG A 265 -4.12 10.67 -4.56
C ARG A 265 -4.25 9.42 -5.43
N THR A 266 -5.45 9.15 -5.95
CA THR A 266 -5.70 8.12 -6.98
C THR A 266 -6.69 8.63 -8.02
N GLU A 267 -6.73 8.00 -9.19
CA GLU A 267 -7.62 8.35 -10.31
C GLU A 267 -8.74 7.31 -10.52
N ASN A 268 -8.77 6.24 -9.71
CA ASN A 268 -9.84 5.24 -9.76
C ASN A 268 -10.12 4.59 -8.39
N ARG A 269 -9.32 3.59 -7.98
CA ARG A 269 -9.53 2.83 -6.74
C ARG A 269 -8.28 2.80 -5.88
N ILE A 270 -8.48 2.95 -4.57
CA ILE A 270 -7.53 2.67 -3.51
C ILE A 270 -8.24 1.85 -2.43
N GLY A 271 -7.51 1.01 -1.71
CA GLY A 271 -8.07 0.24 -0.60
C GLY A 271 -7.00 -0.27 0.34
N PHE A 272 -7.43 -0.78 1.48
CA PHE A 272 -6.60 -1.12 2.63
C PHE A 272 -6.93 -2.54 3.09
N LEU A 273 -5.94 -3.42 3.17
CA LEU A 273 -6.08 -4.72 3.83
C LEU A 273 -5.86 -4.55 5.33
N LEU A 274 -6.77 -5.04 6.16
CA LEU A 274 -6.61 -4.99 7.62
C LEU A 274 -5.63 -6.04 8.16
N GLY A 275 -5.13 -6.91 7.30
CA GLY A 275 -4.21 -8.00 7.59
C GLY A 275 -4.05 -8.90 6.36
N ASN A 276 -4.13 -10.21 6.54
CA ASN A 276 -3.99 -11.15 5.42
C ASN A 276 -5.14 -11.04 4.41
N ALA A 277 -4.84 -10.93 3.10
CA ALA A 277 -5.87 -10.76 2.06
C ALA A 277 -6.91 -11.91 1.97
N ASP A 278 -6.50 -13.13 2.32
CA ASP A 278 -7.40 -14.31 2.39
C ASP A 278 -8.14 -14.41 3.76
N SER A 279 -7.91 -13.48 4.69
CA SER A 279 -8.50 -13.49 6.04
C SER A 279 -9.64 -12.49 6.18
N ALA A 280 -10.73 -12.98 6.76
CA ALA A 280 -11.88 -12.17 7.14
C ALA A 280 -11.93 -12.07 8.67
N TYR A 281 -11.69 -10.88 9.20
CA TYR A 281 -11.69 -10.63 10.64
C TYR A 281 -13.08 -10.19 11.08
N VAL A 282 -13.62 -10.84 12.11
CA VAL A 282 -14.82 -10.34 12.80
C VAL A 282 -14.32 -9.26 13.74
N LEU A 283 -14.90 -8.06 13.67
CA LEU A 283 -14.53 -6.91 14.50
C LEU A 283 -15.73 -6.51 15.39
N PRO A 284 -15.91 -7.14 16.56
CA PRO A 284 -17.00 -6.81 17.46
C PRO A 284 -16.92 -5.34 17.90
N GLY A 285 -18.03 -4.61 17.74
CA GLY A 285 -18.12 -3.19 18.09
C GLY A 285 -17.87 -2.23 16.93
N LEU A 286 -17.50 -2.70 15.73
CA LEU A 286 -17.36 -1.83 14.56
C LEU A 286 -18.69 -1.16 14.21
N ASP A 287 -18.79 0.14 14.48
CA ASP A 287 -20.01 0.93 14.29
C ASP A 287 -19.97 1.82 13.05
N SER A 288 -18.78 2.25 12.62
CA SER A 288 -18.63 3.22 11.54
C SER A 288 -17.27 3.13 10.84
N LEU A 289 -17.25 3.59 9.59
CA LEU A 289 -16.04 3.89 8.82
C LEU A 289 -15.94 5.40 8.63
N MET A 290 -14.85 5.98 9.13
CA MET A 290 -14.56 7.41 9.04
C MET A 290 -13.36 7.66 8.11
N PHE A 291 -13.40 8.76 7.36
CA PHE A 291 -12.33 9.19 6.46
C PHE A 291 -12.56 10.63 6.01
N SER A 292 -11.50 11.29 5.56
CA SER A 292 -11.52 12.58 4.89
C SER A 292 -11.33 12.39 3.38
N ALA A 293 -12.12 13.06 2.54
CA ALA A 293 -11.93 12.98 1.09
C ALA A 293 -12.23 14.31 0.36
N ARG A 294 -11.61 14.48 -0.80
CA ARG A 294 -11.99 15.49 -1.82
C ARG A 294 -11.75 14.99 -3.24
N GLY A 295 -12.41 15.62 -4.20
CA GLY A 295 -12.35 15.28 -5.62
C GLY A 295 -13.54 15.82 -6.39
N ASN A 296 -13.98 15.06 -7.38
CA ASN A 296 -15.23 15.26 -8.10
C ASN A 296 -15.92 13.90 -8.34
N GLY A 297 -17.22 13.93 -8.62
CA GLY A 297 -18.01 12.70 -8.83
C GLY A 297 -18.35 11.93 -7.55
N THR A 298 -18.69 10.66 -7.74
CA THR A 298 -19.25 9.78 -6.72
C THR A 298 -18.23 8.74 -6.28
N LEU A 299 -18.00 8.64 -4.97
CA LEU A 299 -17.10 7.67 -4.35
C LEU A 299 -17.91 6.52 -3.73
N ARG A 300 -17.76 5.30 -4.25
CA ARG A 300 -18.18 4.08 -3.57
C ARG A 300 -17.18 3.73 -2.49
N VAL A 301 -17.65 3.54 -1.27
CA VAL A 301 -16.87 3.10 -0.11
C VAL A 301 -17.43 1.76 0.37
N ALA A 302 -16.57 0.79 0.66
CA ALA A 302 -17.01 -0.50 1.18
C ALA A 302 -16.06 -1.09 2.25
N VAL A 303 -16.63 -1.83 3.18
CA VAL A 303 -15.91 -2.78 4.05
C VAL A 303 -16.22 -4.20 3.58
N SER A 304 -15.18 -4.96 3.23
CA SER A 304 -15.32 -6.16 2.40
C SER A 304 -14.48 -7.32 2.91
N PHE A 305 -14.84 -8.55 2.54
CA PHE A 305 -14.13 -9.79 2.86
C PHE A 305 -14.22 -10.80 1.70
N GLY A 306 -13.47 -11.90 1.81
CA GLY A 306 -13.33 -12.88 0.73
C GLY A 306 -12.37 -12.41 -0.35
N GLY A 307 -12.22 -13.15 -1.44
CA GLY A 307 -11.45 -12.70 -2.60
C GLY A 307 -12.08 -11.47 -3.28
N PHE A 308 -11.35 -10.88 -4.22
CA PHE A 308 -11.84 -9.76 -5.01
C PHE A 308 -12.58 -10.26 -6.24
N GLY A 309 -13.84 -9.86 -6.43
CA GLY A 309 -14.65 -10.22 -7.59
C GLY A 309 -15.00 -11.70 -7.73
N ASP A 310 -14.69 -12.53 -6.72
CA ASP A 310 -14.94 -13.97 -6.75
C ASP A 310 -16.19 -14.39 -5.95
N SER A 311 -16.53 -15.68 -6.03
CA SER A 311 -17.74 -16.23 -5.38
C SER A 311 -17.76 -16.17 -3.85
N THR A 312 -16.65 -15.81 -3.22
CA THR A 312 -16.49 -15.65 -1.76
C THR A 312 -16.64 -14.20 -1.31
N GLU A 313 -16.62 -13.23 -2.23
CA GLU A 313 -16.73 -11.81 -1.88
C GLU A 313 -18.04 -11.49 -1.15
N GLY A 314 -17.94 -10.72 -0.07
CA GLY A 314 -19.07 -10.07 0.58
C GLY A 314 -18.63 -8.81 1.31
N GLY A 315 -19.57 -7.94 1.64
CA GLY A 315 -19.26 -6.72 2.38
C GLY A 315 -20.46 -5.81 2.55
N TYR A 316 -20.20 -4.60 3.05
CA TYR A 316 -21.17 -3.52 3.17
C TYR A 316 -20.64 -2.30 2.41
N GLU A 317 -21.50 -1.65 1.62
CA GLU A 317 -21.13 -0.53 0.73
C GLU A 317 -22.02 0.70 0.93
N ALA A 318 -21.46 1.88 0.67
CA ALA A 318 -22.19 3.14 0.55
C ALA A 318 -21.57 4.01 -0.53
N GLU A 319 -22.30 5.03 -0.96
CA GLU A 319 -21.87 5.98 -2.00
C GLU A 319 -21.91 7.39 -1.41
N VAL A 320 -20.86 8.19 -1.66
CA VAL A 320 -20.76 9.57 -1.20
C VAL A 320 -20.39 10.52 -2.34
N GLU A 321 -21.05 11.68 -2.36
CA GLU A 321 -20.77 12.78 -3.28
C GLU A 321 -19.50 13.53 -2.86
N LEU A 322 -18.48 13.54 -3.72
CA LEU A 322 -17.25 14.28 -3.47
C LEU A 322 -17.44 15.79 -3.70
N LYS A 323 -16.61 16.57 -3.02
CA LYS A 323 -16.48 18.02 -3.19
C LYS A 323 -15.03 18.37 -3.50
N LYS A 324 -14.81 19.49 -4.20
CA LYS A 324 -13.47 19.97 -4.56
C LYS A 324 -12.63 20.40 -3.34
N VAL A 325 -13.32 20.72 -2.25
CA VAL A 325 -12.79 21.02 -0.91
C VAL A 325 -12.81 19.77 -0.04
N TRP A 326 -11.90 19.68 0.93
CA TRP A 326 -11.86 18.59 1.90
C TRP A 326 -13.17 18.47 2.68
N LYS A 327 -13.65 17.24 2.83
CA LYS A 327 -14.84 16.92 3.61
C LYS A 327 -14.63 15.64 4.41
N GLY A 328 -15.02 15.69 5.68
CA GLY A 328 -15.12 14.51 6.54
C GLY A 328 -16.37 13.69 6.26
N PHE A 329 -16.21 12.37 6.31
CA PHE A 329 -17.26 11.38 6.20
C PHE A 329 -17.22 10.44 7.40
N ALA A 330 -18.39 10.10 7.92
CA ALA A 330 -18.60 9.09 8.95
C ALA A 330 -19.79 8.24 8.51
N LEU A 331 -19.51 7.03 8.02
CA LEU A 331 -20.50 6.11 7.50
C LEU A 331 -20.81 5.07 8.57
N ALA A 332 -22.02 5.09 9.11
CA ALA A 332 -22.47 4.05 10.03
C ALA A 332 -22.60 2.72 9.28
N ILE A 333 -22.04 1.63 9.81
CA ILE A 333 -22.08 0.32 9.14
C ILE A 333 -23.52 -0.19 8.98
N GLU A 334 -24.41 0.17 9.89
CA GLU A 334 -25.84 -0.18 9.81
C GLU A 334 -26.59 0.51 8.65
N ASP A 335 -26.10 1.67 8.18
CA ASP A 335 -26.65 2.39 7.02
C ASP A 335 -26.04 1.91 5.68
N MET A 336 -24.96 1.13 5.72
CA MET A 336 -24.30 0.59 4.52
C MET A 336 -25.07 -0.62 3.97
N LYS A 337 -25.22 -0.68 2.65
CA LYS A 337 -25.96 -1.74 1.94
C LYS A 337 -25.13 -3.03 1.93
N PRO A 338 -25.66 -4.19 2.33
CA PRO A 338 -24.95 -5.46 2.21
C PRO A 338 -24.85 -5.90 0.74
N TYR A 339 -23.70 -6.50 0.38
CA TYR A 339 -23.47 -7.08 -0.94
C TYR A 339 -22.73 -8.43 -0.87
N GLY A 340 -22.80 -9.20 -1.96
CA GLY A 340 -22.12 -10.50 -2.08
C GLY A 340 -22.57 -11.51 -1.03
N LYS A 341 -21.62 -12.07 -0.27
CA LYS A 341 -21.82 -13.04 0.81
C LYS A 341 -22.05 -12.43 2.21
N ALA A 342 -22.29 -11.12 2.31
CA ALA A 342 -22.58 -10.47 3.58
C ALA A 342 -23.81 -11.07 4.29
N SER A 343 -23.82 -10.99 5.63
CA SER A 343 -24.92 -11.44 6.47
C SER A 343 -24.99 -10.62 7.75
N ASP A 344 -26.20 -10.22 8.13
CA ASP A 344 -26.54 -9.26 9.19
C ASP A 344 -26.08 -9.61 10.63
N LYS A 345 -25.35 -10.72 10.82
CA LYS A 345 -25.00 -11.25 12.15
C LYS A 345 -23.58 -10.97 12.61
N ASP A 346 -22.63 -10.81 11.69
CA ASP A 346 -21.23 -10.51 12.00
C ASP A 346 -20.65 -9.64 10.88
N VAL A 347 -20.23 -8.41 11.19
CA VAL A 347 -19.48 -7.58 10.26
C VAL A 347 -18.06 -8.14 10.13
N LYS A 348 -17.77 -8.73 8.98
CA LYS A 348 -16.46 -9.25 8.62
C LYS A 348 -15.74 -8.24 7.75
N VAL A 349 -14.50 -7.93 8.08
CA VAL A 349 -13.65 -7.04 7.30
C VAL A 349 -12.30 -7.72 7.09
N GLY A 350 -11.94 -7.93 5.81
CA GLY A 350 -10.57 -8.22 5.38
C GLY A 350 -9.96 -7.01 4.65
N ARG A 351 -10.79 -6.19 4.00
CA ARG A 351 -10.39 -4.99 3.27
C ARG A 351 -11.37 -3.83 3.45
N ILE A 352 -10.86 -2.61 3.26
CA ILE A 352 -11.62 -1.38 3.04
C ILE A 352 -11.35 -0.94 1.60
N ASP A 353 -12.38 -0.48 0.91
CA ASP A 353 -12.39 -0.17 -0.53
C ASP A 353 -12.90 1.24 -0.77
N PHE A 354 -12.16 2.05 -1.53
CA PHE A 354 -12.54 3.39 -1.99
C PHE A 354 -12.42 3.45 -3.52
N ARG A 355 -13.54 3.55 -4.23
CA ARG A 355 -13.61 3.49 -5.70
C ARG A 355 -14.44 4.64 -6.27
N LEU A 356 -13.85 5.45 -7.14
CA LEU A 356 -14.60 6.39 -7.98
C LEU A 356 -15.53 5.62 -8.92
N ILE A 357 -16.81 6.01 -8.94
CA ILE A 357 -17.80 5.54 -9.91
C ILE A 357 -17.73 6.43 -11.16
N ASP A 358 -17.66 7.73 -10.93
CA ASP A 358 -17.35 8.78 -11.88
C ASP A 358 -16.44 9.83 -11.23
N GLY A 359 -15.90 10.74 -12.03
CA GLY A 359 -14.85 11.68 -11.63
C GLY A 359 -13.48 11.34 -12.20
N ASP A 360 -12.48 12.16 -11.87
CA ASP A 360 -11.12 12.10 -12.42
C ASP A 360 -10.00 12.02 -11.37
N THR A 361 -10.26 12.35 -10.10
CA THR A 361 -9.27 12.30 -9.02
C THR A 361 -9.96 12.21 -7.66
N LEU A 362 -9.48 11.28 -6.85
CA LEU A 362 -9.76 11.14 -5.42
C LEU A 362 -8.50 11.53 -4.64
N PHE A 363 -8.67 12.42 -3.66
CA PHE A 363 -7.75 12.60 -2.56
C PHE A 363 -8.39 12.02 -1.28
N LEU A 364 -7.64 11.24 -0.52
CA LEU A 364 -8.09 10.49 0.66
C LEU A 364 -7.14 10.71 1.84
N ASP A 365 -7.72 10.79 3.04
CA ASP A 365 -7.01 11.02 4.30
C ASP A 365 -7.76 10.43 5.53
N ASP A 366 -7.10 10.27 6.69
CA ASP A 366 -7.63 9.75 7.98
C ASP A 366 -8.58 8.51 7.94
N VAL A 367 -8.23 7.44 7.24
CA VAL A 367 -9.07 6.24 7.24
C VAL A 367 -9.08 5.61 8.64
N THR A 368 -10.26 5.47 9.24
CA THR A 368 -10.44 5.12 10.67
C THR A 368 -11.68 4.23 10.89
N LEU A 369 -11.57 3.22 11.76
CA LEU A 369 -12.67 2.34 12.18
C LEU A 369 -13.26 2.77 13.52
N GLY A 370 -14.51 3.24 13.53
CA GLY A 370 -15.25 3.62 14.74
C GLY A 370 -15.72 2.43 15.56
N GLY A 371 -15.90 2.63 16.86
CA GLY A 371 -16.30 1.59 17.82
C GLY A 371 -15.25 0.48 18.08
N ILE A 372 -14.13 0.49 17.35
CA ILE A 372 -13.01 -0.44 17.50
C ILE A 372 -11.87 0.20 18.29
N ASP A 373 -11.26 -0.61 19.17
CA ASP A 373 -10.02 -0.28 19.89
C ASP A 373 -8.89 -1.28 19.57
N GLU A 374 -7.67 -0.92 20.00
CA GLU A 374 -6.45 -1.70 19.79
C GLU A 374 -6.51 -3.12 20.41
N SER A 375 -7.35 -3.35 21.42
CA SER A 375 -7.50 -4.66 22.06
C SER A 375 -8.38 -5.61 21.23
N VAL A 376 -9.47 -5.11 20.64
CA VAL A 376 -10.31 -5.88 19.70
C VAL A 376 -9.47 -6.32 18.51
N VAL A 377 -8.66 -5.39 18.00
CA VAL A 377 -7.69 -5.61 16.93
C VAL A 377 -6.67 -6.70 17.29
N LYS A 378 -5.90 -6.55 18.38
CA LYS A 378 -4.90 -7.57 18.79
C LYS A 378 -5.47 -8.96 19.03
N ASN A 379 -6.71 -9.07 19.52
CA ASN A 379 -7.41 -10.35 19.68
C ASN A 379 -7.82 -11.01 18.35
N ALA A 380 -8.06 -10.22 17.30
CA ALA A 380 -8.38 -10.75 15.96
C ALA A 380 -7.12 -11.21 15.20
N ALA A 381 -5.95 -10.64 15.50
CA ALA A 381 -4.66 -11.01 14.91
C ALA A 381 -4.11 -12.36 15.42
N THR A 382 -4.43 -12.75 16.66
CA THR A 382 -3.76 -13.84 17.40
C THR A 382 -4.26 -15.26 17.05
N LYS A 383 -4.61 -15.50 15.78
CA LYS A 383 -4.75 -16.87 15.27
C LYS A 383 -3.37 -17.46 15.01
N ASN A 384 -2.81 -18.09 16.04
CA ASN A 384 -1.63 -18.95 15.92
C ASN A 384 -1.78 -19.87 14.72
N GLN A 385 -0.74 -19.98 13.89
CA GLN A 385 -0.63 -21.13 12.99
C GLN A 385 -0.48 -22.38 13.85
N ASP A 386 -1.51 -23.21 13.91
CA ASP A 386 -1.40 -24.56 14.41
C ASP A 386 -0.49 -25.34 13.45
N TYR A 387 0.80 -25.40 13.78
CA TYR A 387 1.75 -26.28 13.10
C TYR A 387 1.18 -27.69 13.10
N SER A 388 0.83 -28.19 11.92
CA SER A 388 0.11 -29.45 11.80
C SER A 388 0.88 -30.58 12.49
N VAL A 389 0.20 -31.31 13.38
CA VAL A 389 0.83 -32.42 14.09
C VAL A 389 1.17 -33.50 13.09
N TYR A 390 2.46 -33.85 13.05
CA TYR A 390 3.04 -34.98 12.32
C TYR A 390 2.07 -36.15 12.14
N SER A 391 1.84 -36.54 10.88
CA SER A 391 1.02 -37.70 10.51
C SER A 391 1.88 -38.85 10.03
N GLU A 392 1.60 -40.06 10.51
CA GLU A 392 2.15 -41.31 9.95
C GLU A 392 1.40 -41.77 8.68
N ASP A 393 0.44 -40.97 8.20
CA ASP A 393 -0.27 -41.20 6.96
C ASP A 393 0.62 -40.88 5.74
N TRP A 394 1.01 -41.94 5.03
CA TRP A 394 1.82 -41.83 3.81
C TRP A 394 1.12 -41.13 2.64
N SER A 395 -0.22 -41.01 2.65
CA SER A 395 -0.92 -40.29 1.58
C SER A 395 -0.52 -38.80 1.47
N ALA A 396 -0.13 -38.17 2.58
CA ALA A 396 0.39 -36.79 2.60
C ALA A 396 1.85 -36.68 2.09
N HIS A 397 2.55 -37.80 1.98
CA HIS A 397 3.91 -37.90 1.45
C HIS A 397 3.85 -38.20 -0.07
N ASP A 398 2.98 -39.11 -0.48
CA ASP A 398 2.66 -39.36 -1.89
C ASP A 398 2.06 -38.11 -2.58
N ALA A 399 1.17 -37.38 -1.89
CA ALA A 399 0.58 -36.14 -2.41
C ALA A 399 1.60 -35.01 -2.58
N LEU A 400 2.63 -34.92 -1.72
CA LEU A 400 3.75 -33.98 -1.88
C LEU A 400 4.53 -34.30 -3.16
N ILE A 401 4.95 -35.56 -3.33
CA ILE A 401 5.68 -35.98 -4.53
C ILE A 401 4.85 -35.74 -5.81
N ALA A 402 3.54 -36.01 -5.75
CA ALA A 402 2.63 -35.79 -6.86
C ALA A 402 2.41 -34.31 -7.22
N SER A 403 2.75 -33.36 -6.35
CA SER A 403 2.67 -31.92 -6.63
C SER A 403 3.97 -31.30 -7.15
N ALA A 404 5.03 -32.09 -7.40
CA ALA A 404 6.26 -31.61 -7.99
C ALA A 404 6.04 -31.23 -9.48
N GLU A 405 6.19 -29.94 -9.80
CA GLU A 405 6.14 -29.40 -11.16
C GLU A 405 7.55 -29.17 -11.75
N GLY A 406 7.58 -28.72 -13.01
CA GLY A 406 8.83 -28.33 -13.67
C GLY A 406 9.73 -29.51 -14.06
N TYR A 407 11.03 -29.26 -14.14
CA TYR A 407 11.99 -30.30 -14.51
C TYR A 407 12.18 -31.37 -13.42
N ALA A 408 11.83 -31.09 -12.16
CA ALA A 408 11.77 -32.09 -11.10
C ALA A 408 10.47 -32.91 -11.07
N ALA A 409 9.51 -32.68 -11.97
CA ALA A 409 8.28 -33.47 -12.02
C ALA A 409 8.58 -34.98 -12.09
N GLY A 410 7.87 -35.75 -11.25
CA GLY A 410 8.06 -37.19 -11.09
C GLY A 410 9.21 -37.62 -10.16
N ILE A 411 9.90 -36.69 -9.50
CA ILE A 411 10.89 -36.98 -8.44
C ILE A 411 10.32 -37.91 -7.37
N GLN A 412 11.15 -38.82 -6.84
CA GLN A 412 10.78 -39.78 -5.81
C GLN A 412 11.47 -39.50 -4.46
N GLY A 413 12.63 -38.85 -4.48
CA GLY A 413 13.35 -38.50 -3.24
C GLY A 413 13.65 -39.73 -2.38
N GLY A 414 13.22 -39.70 -1.12
CA GLY A 414 13.34 -40.82 -0.17
C GLY A 414 12.22 -41.87 -0.21
N ALA A 415 11.27 -41.80 -1.16
CA ALA A 415 10.10 -42.69 -1.20
C ALA A 415 10.49 -44.18 -1.30
N GLY A 416 9.73 -45.04 -0.61
CA GLY A 416 10.04 -46.47 -0.48
C GLY A 416 11.30 -46.80 0.34
N GLY A 417 12.02 -45.78 0.83
CA GLY A 417 13.18 -45.92 1.70
C GLY A 417 12.84 -46.09 3.19
N ILE A 418 13.84 -45.91 4.04
CA ILE A 418 13.65 -45.89 5.51
C ILE A 418 13.14 -44.53 5.98
N ILE A 419 12.40 -44.49 7.08
CA ILE A 419 12.23 -43.24 7.84
C ILE A 419 13.49 -43.05 8.70
N CYS A 420 14.17 -41.92 8.54
CA CYS A 420 15.28 -41.51 9.39
C CYS A 420 14.86 -40.31 10.23
N ARG A 421 14.57 -40.54 11.53
CA ARG A 421 14.25 -39.47 12.47
C ARG A 421 15.54 -38.84 12.99
N VAL A 422 15.69 -37.53 12.82
CA VAL A 422 16.71 -36.71 13.44
C VAL A 422 16.30 -36.43 14.88
N THR A 423 17.03 -37.01 15.82
CA THR A 423 16.74 -37.04 17.27
C THR A 423 17.60 -36.06 18.07
N THR A 424 18.72 -35.61 17.49
CA THR A 424 19.66 -34.64 18.08
C THR A 424 19.95 -33.48 17.13
N GLN A 425 20.20 -32.30 17.71
CA GLN A 425 20.64 -31.08 17.03
C GLN A 425 22.17 -31.01 16.90
N GLU A 426 22.90 -31.85 17.63
CA GLU A 426 24.35 -31.98 17.53
C GLU A 426 24.75 -32.56 16.16
N ASP A 427 25.70 -31.92 15.48
CA ASP A 427 26.25 -32.40 14.20
C ASP A 427 27.33 -33.47 14.42
N TYR A 428 28.17 -33.24 15.44
CA TYR A 428 29.27 -34.09 15.86
C TYR A 428 29.29 -34.26 17.38
N ILE A 429 29.84 -35.36 17.88
CA ILE A 429 30.15 -35.56 19.30
C ILE A 429 31.62 -35.94 19.51
N VAL A 430 32.14 -35.58 20.67
CA VAL A 430 33.45 -36.02 21.16
C VAL A 430 33.27 -37.33 21.92
N VAL A 431 34.07 -38.34 21.57
CA VAL A 431 34.08 -39.65 22.23
C VAL A 431 35.52 -40.07 22.56
N ASP A 432 35.66 -40.93 23.57
CA ASP A 432 36.93 -41.55 23.90
C ASP A 432 37.48 -42.34 22.71
N ASP A 433 38.75 -42.12 22.38
CA ASP A 433 39.48 -42.90 21.40
C ASP A 433 40.33 -43.96 22.10
N SER A 434 39.73 -45.13 22.31
CA SER A 434 40.40 -46.29 22.88
C SER A 434 41.61 -46.82 22.08
N THR A 435 41.91 -46.24 20.90
CA THR A 435 43.14 -46.53 20.13
C THR A 435 44.29 -45.55 20.40
N ASN A 436 44.03 -44.46 21.13
CA ASN A 436 45.00 -43.43 21.47
C ASN A 436 45.09 -43.30 22.99
N ILE A 437 46.02 -44.04 23.61
CA ILE A 437 46.24 -44.03 25.06
C ILE A 437 47.69 -43.59 25.32
N ASP A 438 47.88 -42.60 26.20
CA ASP A 438 49.21 -42.10 26.54
C ASP A 438 49.99 -43.04 27.47
N THR A 439 51.26 -42.72 27.73
CA THR A 439 52.14 -43.53 28.60
C THR A 439 51.76 -43.48 30.09
N LEU A 440 50.77 -42.67 30.48
CA LEU A 440 50.22 -42.56 31.82
C LEU A 440 48.84 -43.26 31.96
N GLY A 441 48.27 -43.75 30.84
CA GLY A 441 46.98 -44.44 30.80
C GLY A 441 45.79 -43.51 30.53
N ASN A 442 46.01 -42.24 30.17
CA ASN A 442 44.93 -41.35 29.77
C ASN A 442 44.45 -41.70 28.36
N VAL A 443 43.13 -41.81 28.17
CA VAL A 443 42.52 -42.04 26.86
C VAL A 443 42.35 -40.69 26.15
N GLY A 444 42.83 -40.58 24.92
CA GLY A 444 42.59 -39.43 24.05
C GLY A 444 41.15 -39.38 23.55
N THR A 445 40.78 -38.30 22.88
CA THR A 445 39.42 -38.10 22.35
C THR A 445 39.42 -37.96 20.84
N LYS A 446 38.36 -38.42 20.17
CA LYS A 446 38.09 -38.19 18.74
C LYS A 446 36.70 -37.60 18.53
N VAL A 447 36.54 -36.87 17.43
CA VAL A 447 35.26 -36.35 16.97
C VAL A 447 34.63 -37.35 16.00
N ILE A 448 33.36 -37.70 16.21
CA ILE A 448 32.57 -38.54 15.30
C ILE A 448 31.25 -37.85 14.96
N VAL A 449 30.61 -38.26 13.86
CA VAL A 449 29.23 -37.83 13.55
C VAL A 449 28.32 -38.24 14.70
N ALA A 450 27.48 -37.31 15.15
CA ALA A 450 26.52 -37.58 16.23
C ALA A 450 25.45 -38.59 15.76
N PRO A 451 25.28 -39.75 16.43
CA PRO A 451 24.25 -40.71 16.04
C PRO A 451 22.85 -40.10 16.15
N GLY A 452 22.02 -40.30 15.12
CA GLY A 452 20.69 -39.69 15.03
C GLY A 452 20.67 -38.20 14.67
N SER A 453 21.80 -37.62 14.23
CA SER A 453 21.83 -36.26 13.70
C SER A 453 21.34 -36.16 12.25
N LEU A 454 21.14 -34.92 11.79
CA LEU A 454 20.89 -34.64 10.38
C LEU A 454 21.99 -35.23 9.49
N ARG A 455 23.27 -35.13 9.90
CA ARG A 455 24.41 -35.67 9.14
C ARG A 455 24.39 -37.20 9.05
N ASP A 456 24.09 -37.89 10.15
CA ASP A 456 23.90 -39.35 10.15
C ASP A 456 22.81 -39.76 9.16
N CYS A 457 21.63 -39.12 9.20
CA CYS A 457 20.56 -39.41 8.26
C CYS A 457 20.91 -39.10 6.79
N ALA A 458 21.55 -37.96 6.54
CA ALA A 458 21.79 -37.45 5.19
C ALA A 458 22.90 -38.21 4.41
N MET A 459 23.89 -38.75 5.14
CA MET A 459 25.04 -39.45 4.55
C MET A 459 24.81 -40.94 4.25
N ARG A 460 23.64 -41.51 4.61
CA ARG A 460 23.35 -42.93 4.40
C ARG A 460 23.12 -43.27 2.92
N ASP A 461 23.76 -44.33 2.43
CA ASP A 461 23.57 -44.83 1.05
C ASP A 461 22.13 -45.31 0.78
N THR A 462 21.41 -45.77 1.81
CA THR A 462 20.01 -46.18 1.69
C THR A 462 19.10 -44.99 1.39
N ALA A 463 18.09 -45.20 0.53
CA ALA A 463 17.01 -44.24 0.36
C ALA A 463 16.35 -43.93 1.71
N ALA A 464 16.10 -42.65 2.00
CA ALA A 464 15.57 -42.25 3.30
C ALA A 464 14.69 -41.00 3.25
N TRP A 465 13.55 -41.06 3.93
CA TRP A 465 12.75 -39.90 4.31
C TRP A 465 13.25 -39.38 5.66
N VAL A 466 13.89 -38.22 5.66
CA VAL A 466 14.51 -37.58 6.82
C VAL A 466 13.50 -36.63 7.46
N LEU A 467 13.15 -36.91 8.71
CA LEU A 467 12.18 -36.18 9.51
C LEU A 467 12.82 -35.64 10.80
N PHE A 468 12.29 -34.55 11.34
CA PHE A 468 12.83 -33.92 12.55
C PHE A 468 11.92 -34.16 13.76
N GLU A 469 12.47 -34.69 14.86
CA GLU A 469 11.65 -34.91 16.06
C GLU A 469 11.23 -33.59 16.74
N LYS A 470 12.11 -32.58 16.69
CA LYS A 470 11.98 -31.30 17.39
C LYS A 470 12.11 -30.14 16.40
N SER A 471 11.47 -29.01 16.72
CA SER A 471 11.79 -27.73 16.09
C SER A 471 13.08 -27.18 16.69
N GLY A 472 13.83 -26.38 15.92
CA GLY A 472 15.02 -25.66 16.38
C GLY A 472 16.14 -25.62 15.35
N GLU A 473 17.29 -25.12 15.81
CA GLU A 473 18.51 -24.98 15.03
C GLU A 473 19.28 -26.31 14.91
N TYR A 474 19.75 -26.62 13.71
CA TYR A 474 20.60 -27.76 13.36
C TYR A 474 21.89 -27.23 12.72
N HIS A 475 22.87 -26.93 13.58
CA HIS A 475 24.08 -26.22 13.18
C HIS A 475 25.12 -27.12 12.51
N LEU A 476 25.40 -26.91 11.22
CA LEU A 476 26.40 -27.66 10.47
C LEU A 476 27.81 -27.08 10.71
N GLY A 477 28.62 -27.83 11.46
CA GLY A 477 30.01 -27.46 11.78
C GLY A 477 31.01 -27.67 10.64
N SER A 478 30.61 -28.40 9.59
CA SER A 478 31.35 -28.52 8.32
C SER A 478 30.40 -28.83 7.16
N PRO A 479 30.75 -28.59 5.89
CA PRO A 479 29.83 -28.79 4.77
C PRO A 479 29.19 -30.18 4.77
N LEU A 480 27.86 -30.23 4.72
CA LEU A 480 27.12 -31.49 4.75
C LEU A 480 27.01 -32.07 3.34
N ARG A 481 27.81 -33.11 3.07
CA ARG A 481 27.66 -33.91 1.86
C ARG A 481 26.51 -34.89 2.01
N ILE A 482 25.66 -35.00 0.98
CA ILE A 482 24.45 -35.83 1.02
C ILE A 482 24.45 -36.92 -0.05
N ALA A 483 23.93 -38.09 0.33
CA ALA A 483 23.74 -39.22 -0.56
C ALA A 483 22.42 -39.07 -1.36
N SER A 484 22.30 -39.84 -2.45
CA SER A 484 21.10 -39.85 -3.30
C SER A 484 19.87 -40.44 -2.60
N ASN A 485 18.69 -40.25 -3.20
CA ASN A 485 17.41 -40.78 -2.74
C ASN A 485 17.06 -40.30 -1.32
N LYS A 486 16.89 -38.98 -1.16
CA LYS A 486 16.60 -38.34 0.13
C LYS A 486 15.40 -37.42 0.02
N THR A 487 14.57 -37.40 1.05
CA THR A 487 13.63 -36.29 1.28
C THR A 487 13.94 -35.69 2.63
N PHE A 488 14.30 -34.41 2.68
CA PHE A 488 14.47 -33.65 3.91
C PHE A 488 13.17 -32.86 4.13
N ASP A 489 12.34 -33.32 5.07
CA ASP A 489 10.98 -32.84 5.24
C ASP A 489 10.81 -32.22 6.64
N GLY A 490 10.71 -30.89 6.66
CA GLY A 490 10.48 -30.09 7.85
C GLY A 490 9.01 -29.86 8.19
N ARG A 491 8.04 -30.43 7.45
CA ARG A 491 6.61 -30.12 7.67
C ARG A 491 6.15 -30.45 9.08
N GLY A 492 5.41 -29.51 9.69
CA GLY A 492 4.95 -29.62 11.08
C GLY A 492 6.06 -29.38 12.12
N ARG A 493 7.20 -28.81 11.71
CA ARG A 493 8.30 -28.34 12.58
C ARG A 493 8.84 -27.00 12.05
N ASP A 494 9.43 -26.21 12.93
CA ASP A 494 10.30 -25.09 12.53
C ASP A 494 11.74 -25.62 12.53
N VAL A 495 12.27 -25.90 11.34
CA VAL A 495 13.60 -26.52 11.15
C VAL A 495 14.53 -25.49 10.54
N GLN A 496 15.57 -25.13 11.28
CA GLN A 496 16.55 -24.13 10.86
C GLN A 496 17.91 -24.81 10.69
N ILE A 497 18.39 -24.94 9.46
CA ILE A 497 19.73 -25.47 9.16
C ILE A 497 20.69 -24.28 9.03
N THR A 498 21.75 -24.28 9.84
CA THR A 498 22.69 -23.14 9.91
C THR A 498 24.14 -23.58 9.70
N GLY A 499 25.06 -22.61 9.64
CA GLY A 499 26.50 -22.87 9.53
C GLY A 499 26.99 -22.97 8.09
N THR A 500 27.62 -24.08 7.73
CA THR A 500 28.31 -24.23 6.43
C THR A 500 27.42 -24.66 5.25
N GLY A 501 26.20 -25.10 5.52
CA GLY A 501 25.25 -25.57 4.50
C GLY A 501 25.56 -26.93 3.86
N ILE A 502 24.83 -27.23 2.78
CA ILE A 502 24.71 -28.55 2.15
C ILE A 502 25.37 -28.57 0.76
N MET A 503 26.01 -29.69 0.42
CA MET A 503 26.69 -29.91 -0.85
C MET A 503 26.33 -31.28 -1.45
N THR A 504 25.98 -31.31 -2.74
CA THR A 504 25.85 -32.57 -3.50
C THR A 504 27.12 -32.92 -4.26
N ASP A 505 27.25 -34.17 -4.71
CA ASP A 505 28.36 -34.61 -5.55
C ASP A 505 27.92 -35.83 -6.38
N GLY A 506 27.41 -35.61 -7.61
CA GLY A 506 26.77 -36.68 -8.39
C GLY A 506 25.50 -37.24 -7.75
N THR A 507 24.88 -36.47 -6.86
CA THR A 507 23.68 -36.86 -6.10
C THR A 507 22.44 -36.80 -7.00
N THR A 508 21.48 -37.70 -6.78
CA THR A 508 20.20 -37.65 -7.49
C THR A 508 19.02 -38.01 -6.60
N GLU A 509 17.80 -37.65 -7.01
CA GLU A 509 16.55 -37.88 -6.28
C GLU A 509 16.61 -37.27 -4.87
N VAL A 510 16.63 -35.93 -4.80
CA VAL A 510 16.63 -35.20 -3.51
C VAL A 510 15.54 -34.15 -3.45
N ILE A 511 14.71 -34.23 -2.41
CA ILE A 511 13.70 -33.23 -2.06
C ILE A 511 14.16 -32.50 -0.80
N PHE A 512 14.09 -31.17 -0.81
CA PHE A 512 14.10 -30.32 0.38
C PHE A 512 12.74 -29.65 0.49
N GLU A 513 12.04 -29.86 1.58
CA GLU A 513 10.68 -29.38 1.80
C GLU A 513 10.58 -28.75 3.19
N ASN A 514 10.04 -27.53 3.27
CA ASN A 514 9.68 -26.87 4.53
C ASN A 514 10.86 -26.57 5.48
N ILE A 515 12.00 -26.10 4.97
CA ILE A 515 13.23 -25.86 5.75
C ILE A 515 13.69 -24.40 5.63
N THR A 516 14.10 -23.81 6.75
CA THR A 516 14.83 -22.52 6.78
C THR A 516 16.34 -22.79 6.77
N PHE A 517 17.07 -22.12 5.88
CA PHE A 517 18.52 -22.06 5.84
C PHE A 517 18.96 -20.65 6.20
N ASN A 518 19.77 -20.48 7.25
CA ASN A 518 20.21 -19.17 7.74
C ASN A 518 21.69 -19.19 8.18
N ALA A 519 22.48 -18.16 7.86
CA ALA A 519 23.90 -18.07 8.23
C ALA A 519 24.33 -16.68 8.74
N PRO A 520 23.75 -16.18 9.85
CA PRO A 520 23.74 -14.76 10.21
C PRO A 520 25.07 -14.26 10.81
N SER A 521 26.06 -15.14 10.93
CA SER A 521 27.38 -14.85 11.50
C SER A 521 28.46 -14.59 10.44
N LEU A 522 28.09 -14.51 9.16
CA LEU A 522 29.02 -14.41 8.03
C LEU A 522 29.30 -12.95 7.62
N TYR A 523 30.08 -12.24 8.43
CA TYR A 523 30.62 -10.92 8.06
C TYR A 523 31.60 -11.01 6.86
N GLU A 524 31.73 -9.91 6.11
CA GLU A 524 32.41 -9.68 4.80
C GLU A 524 33.80 -10.32 4.53
N LYS A 525 34.42 -11.02 5.49
CA LYS A 525 35.75 -11.66 5.34
C LYS A 525 35.76 -13.17 5.35
N ASP A 526 34.65 -13.86 5.66
CA ASP A 526 34.57 -15.30 5.37
C ASP A 526 34.05 -15.55 3.95
N SER A 527 34.89 -15.22 2.96
CA SER A 527 34.64 -15.50 1.54
C SER A 527 34.83 -16.98 1.18
N THR A 528 34.93 -17.88 2.16
CA THR A 528 34.85 -19.32 1.87
C THR A 528 33.48 -19.65 1.30
N MET A 529 33.48 -20.59 0.34
CA MET A 529 32.44 -20.91 -0.65
C MET A 529 31.11 -21.46 -0.05
N ARG A 530 30.59 -20.87 1.03
CA ARG A 530 29.41 -21.31 1.77
C ARG A 530 28.14 -20.91 1.05
N ARG A 531 27.24 -21.87 0.92
CA ARG A 531 25.92 -21.79 0.29
C ARG A 531 24.96 -22.53 1.21
N ALA A 532 23.68 -22.19 1.20
CA ALA A 532 22.67 -23.03 1.85
C ALA A 532 22.67 -24.43 1.19
N ILE A 533 22.62 -24.44 -0.14
CA ILE A 533 22.66 -25.64 -0.97
C ILE A 533 23.58 -25.39 -2.18
N SER A 534 24.52 -26.30 -2.44
CA SER A 534 25.42 -26.27 -3.60
C SER A 534 25.29 -27.56 -4.41
N LEU A 535 24.76 -27.45 -5.64
CA LEU A 535 24.48 -28.56 -6.54
C LEU A 535 25.62 -28.76 -7.53
N HIS A 536 26.39 -29.84 -7.36
CA HIS A 536 27.67 -30.06 -8.04
C HIS A 536 27.75 -31.41 -8.78
N ASN A 537 28.60 -31.44 -9.82
CA ASN A 537 29.04 -32.63 -10.56
C ASN A 537 27.88 -33.50 -11.10
N ILE A 538 27.13 -33.01 -12.09
CA ILE A 538 26.04 -33.77 -12.74
C ILE A 538 25.00 -34.27 -11.70
N THR A 539 24.72 -33.43 -10.69
CA THR A 539 23.61 -33.67 -9.76
C THR A 539 22.28 -33.51 -10.50
N SER A 540 21.29 -34.37 -10.27
CA SER A 540 20.02 -34.27 -11.00
C SER A 540 18.78 -34.76 -10.27
N LYS A 541 17.59 -34.34 -10.72
CA LYS A 541 16.30 -34.62 -10.05
C LYS A 541 16.34 -34.10 -8.61
N ILE A 542 16.38 -32.77 -8.49
CA ILE A 542 16.39 -32.05 -7.23
C ILE A 542 15.17 -31.14 -7.16
N TRP A 543 14.42 -31.21 -6.06
CA TRP A 543 13.30 -30.33 -5.79
C TRP A 543 13.53 -29.60 -4.47
N ILE A 544 13.34 -28.28 -4.48
CA ILE A 544 13.46 -27.40 -3.32
C ILE A 544 12.13 -26.65 -3.21
N ASP A 545 11.27 -27.05 -2.27
CA ASP A 545 9.92 -26.51 -2.07
C ASP A 545 9.77 -25.90 -0.67
N HIS A 546 8.96 -24.84 -0.55
CA HIS A 546 8.65 -24.17 0.71
C HIS A 546 9.88 -23.90 1.63
N CYS A 547 11.04 -23.58 1.04
CA CYS A 547 12.26 -23.30 1.80
C CYS A 547 12.50 -21.79 1.96
N THR A 548 13.10 -21.38 3.08
CA THR A 548 13.61 -20.01 3.26
C THR A 548 15.13 -20.02 3.19
N PHE A 549 15.71 -19.05 2.51
CA PHE A 549 17.14 -18.83 2.38
C PHE A 549 17.45 -17.41 2.84
N ASP A 550 18.27 -17.28 3.88
CA ASP A 550 18.48 -16.01 4.58
C ASP A 550 19.95 -15.82 4.98
N GLU A 551 20.44 -14.58 4.86
CA GLU A 551 21.78 -14.14 5.27
C GLU A 551 22.95 -15.04 4.78
N TYR A 552 23.05 -15.28 3.46
CA TYR A 552 24.22 -15.89 2.83
C TYR A 552 24.96 -14.86 1.95
N PRO A 553 26.29 -14.69 2.08
CA PRO A 553 26.96 -13.48 1.63
C PRO A 553 26.97 -13.25 0.12
N ILE A 554 27.05 -14.30 -0.71
CA ILE A 554 27.21 -14.15 -2.18
C ILE A 554 26.06 -14.84 -2.93
N TYR A 555 26.06 -16.18 -2.98
CA TYR A 555 24.94 -16.96 -3.51
C TYR A 555 24.27 -17.72 -2.36
N GLN A 556 22.94 -17.82 -2.36
CA GLN A 556 22.24 -18.65 -1.38
C GLN A 556 22.20 -20.11 -1.86
N ILE A 557 21.80 -20.30 -3.12
CA ILE A 557 21.93 -21.57 -3.85
C ILE A 557 22.89 -21.38 -5.01
N ASP A 558 23.72 -22.39 -5.30
CA ASP A 558 24.38 -22.45 -6.60
C ASP A 558 24.33 -23.84 -7.26
N MET A 559 24.23 -23.85 -8.59
CA MET A 559 23.99 -25.04 -9.40
C MET A 559 24.93 -25.07 -10.60
N LYS A 560 25.84 -26.05 -10.62
CA LYS A 560 27.05 -26.03 -11.46
C LYS A 560 27.44 -27.41 -11.98
N ARG A 561 28.46 -27.43 -12.83
CA ARG A 561 29.16 -28.62 -13.35
C ARG A 561 28.22 -29.65 -13.99
N GLY A 562 27.31 -29.17 -14.84
CA GLY A 562 26.36 -29.97 -15.60
C GLY A 562 25.23 -30.54 -14.75
N SER A 563 24.92 -29.97 -13.59
CA SER A 563 23.75 -30.39 -12.82
C SER A 563 22.46 -30.00 -13.57
N PHE A 564 21.42 -30.83 -13.55
CA PHE A 564 20.22 -30.68 -14.39
C PHE A 564 18.97 -31.25 -13.71
N ASP A 565 17.80 -31.05 -14.30
CA ASP A 565 16.50 -31.46 -13.77
C ASP A 565 16.24 -30.99 -12.33
N VAL A 566 16.36 -29.67 -12.14
CA VAL A 566 16.12 -28.99 -10.86
C VAL A 566 14.85 -28.14 -10.93
N THR A 567 14.01 -28.20 -9.89
CA THR A 567 12.91 -27.25 -9.66
C THR A 567 13.08 -26.59 -8.30
N ILE A 568 12.93 -25.27 -8.24
CA ILE A 568 12.85 -24.49 -7.01
C ILE A 568 11.47 -23.84 -6.98
N SER A 569 10.67 -24.14 -5.96
CA SER A 569 9.29 -23.69 -5.85
C SER A 569 8.91 -23.18 -4.46
N TRP A 570 7.92 -22.29 -4.42
CA TRP A 570 7.35 -21.72 -3.18
C TRP A 570 8.39 -21.26 -2.15
N SER A 571 9.58 -20.87 -2.59
CA SER A 571 10.73 -20.61 -1.72
C SER A 571 11.04 -19.12 -1.62
N LYS A 572 11.62 -18.74 -0.48
CA LYS A 572 11.84 -17.35 -0.07
C LYS A 572 13.34 -17.08 -0.02
N PHE A 573 13.80 -16.10 -0.78
CA PHE A 573 15.21 -15.73 -0.91
C PHE A 573 15.40 -14.31 -0.38
N GLN A 574 16.21 -14.15 0.67
CA GLN A 574 16.41 -12.86 1.34
C GLN A 574 17.85 -12.58 1.75
N ASN A 575 18.22 -11.30 1.77
CA ASN A 575 19.43 -10.78 2.43
C ASN A 575 20.74 -11.40 1.89
N ALA A 576 20.99 -11.27 0.58
CA ALA A 576 22.18 -11.79 -0.11
C ALA A 576 22.60 -10.88 -1.29
N GLU A 577 23.77 -11.11 -1.89
CA GLU A 577 24.07 -10.50 -3.19
C GLU A 577 23.16 -11.07 -4.28
N THR A 578 23.14 -12.39 -4.41
CA THR A 578 22.31 -13.09 -5.40
C THR A 578 21.62 -14.33 -4.82
N GLY A 579 20.34 -14.53 -5.15
CA GLY A 579 19.56 -15.67 -4.67
C GLY A 579 20.08 -17.01 -5.20
N VAL A 580 20.08 -17.17 -6.52
CA VAL A 580 20.47 -18.41 -7.21
C VAL A 580 21.51 -18.15 -8.30
N LEU A 581 22.67 -18.81 -8.23
CA LEU A 581 23.58 -18.94 -9.37
C LEU A 581 23.28 -20.23 -10.15
N PHE A 582 22.91 -20.09 -11.41
CA PHE A 582 22.69 -21.18 -12.37
C PHE A 582 23.77 -21.14 -13.44
N GLY A 583 24.79 -22.00 -13.28
CA GLY A 583 25.93 -22.12 -14.18
C GLY A 583 27.17 -21.32 -13.79
N LEU A 584 28.35 -21.90 -14.03
CA LEU A 584 29.63 -21.21 -13.94
C LEU A 584 29.92 -20.33 -15.17
N GLU A 585 30.96 -19.51 -15.07
CA GLU A 585 31.47 -18.77 -16.22
C GLU A 585 32.05 -19.75 -17.27
N PRO A 586 31.77 -19.57 -18.59
CA PRO A 586 32.11 -20.59 -19.59
C PRO A 586 33.61 -20.89 -19.77
N ASP A 587 34.48 -19.99 -19.32
CA ASP A 587 35.93 -20.13 -19.30
C ASP A 587 36.43 -20.96 -18.11
N LEU A 588 35.66 -21.04 -17.02
CA LEU A 588 35.85 -22.00 -15.93
C LEU A 588 35.31 -23.39 -16.31
N PHE A 589 34.06 -23.44 -16.79
CA PHE A 589 33.41 -24.69 -17.19
C PHE A 589 32.20 -24.40 -18.10
N LYS A 590 32.10 -25.07 -19.26
CA LYS A 590 31.02 -24.83 -20.23
C LYS A 590 29.80 -25.74 -19.99
N GLU A 591 28.65 -25.15 -19.69
CA GLU A 591 27.45 -25.85 -19.20
C GLU A 591 26.26 -25.78 -20.16
N THR A 592 26.12 -26.74 -21.08
CA THR A 592 25.10 -26.65 -22.16
C THR A 592 23.81 -27.44 -21.94
N PHE A 593 23.70 -28.21 -20.86
CA PHE A 593 22.58 -29.14 -20.62
C PHE A 593 21.93 -29.01 -19.25
N GLN A 594 22.27 -27.96 -18.48
CA GLN A 594 21.58 -27.65 -17.24
C GLN A 594 20.14 -27.23 -17.51
N THR A 595 19.21 -27.67 -16.68
CA THR A 595 17.78 -27.36 -16.74
C THR A 595 17.28 -26.97 -15.35
N LEU A 596 16.71 -25.77 -15.22
CA LEU A 596 16.17 -25.23 -13.97
C LEU A 596 14.76 -24.68 -14.19
N THR A 597 13.81 -25.11 -13.37
CA THR A 597 12.52 -24.45 -13.20
C THR A 597 12.53 -23.63 -11.92
N MET A 598 12.05 -22.39 -11.98
CA MET A 598 11.75 -21.59 -10.81
C MET A 598 10.30 -21.13 -10.88
N HIS A 599 9.48 -21.50 -9.89
CA HIS A 599 8.12 -20.99 -9.83
C HIS A 599 7.63 -20.63 -8.46
N HIS A 600 6.77 -19.61 -8.39
CA HIS A 600 6.16 -19.18 -7.14
C HIS A 600 7.18 -18.82 -6.04
N ASN A 601 8.40 -18.39 -6.40
CA ASN A 601 9.41 -17.94 -5.44
C ASN A 601 9.32 -16.43 -5.18
N TYR A 602 9.82 -15.98 -4.04
CA TYR A 602 9.83 -14.59 -3.62
C TYR A 602 11.25 -14.14 -3.26
N PHE A 603 11.72 -13.06 -3.90
CA PHE A 603 13.06 -12.49 -3.73
C PHE A 603 12.95 -11.07 -3.16
N ALA A 604 13.67 -10.79 -2.07
CA ALA A 604 13.68 -9.49 -1.41
C ALA A 604 15.06 -9.18 -0.80
N ASN A 605 15.46 -7.90 -0.81
CA ASN A 605 16.76 -7.42 -0.35
C ASN A 605 17.95 -8.21 -0.96
N MET A 606 18.02 -8.23 -2.30
CA MET A 606 19.15 -8.76 -3.08
C MET A 606 19.99 -7.59 -3.61
N SER A 607 21.27 -7.49 -3.25
CA SER A 607 22.11 -6.35 -3.69
C SER A 607 22.60 -6.45 -5.14
N VAL A 608 22.46 -7.62 -5.78
CA VAL A 608 22.80 -7.83 -7.20
C VAL A 608 21.60 -8.40 -7.96
N SER A 609 21.28 -9.69 -7.81
CA SER A 609 20.29 -10.34 -8.68
C SER A 609 19.49 -11.48 -8.06
N GLY A 610 18.25 -11.69 -8.50
CA GLY A 610 17.44 -12.81 -8.02
C GLY A 610 18.00 -14.14 -8.50
N VAL A 611 18.20 -14.24 -9.81
CA VAL A 611 18.77 -15.40 -10.49
C VAL A 611 19.86 -14.95 -11.46
N PHE A 612 21.07 -15.51 -11.32
CA PHE A 612 22.15 -15.34 -12.30
C PHE A 612 22.28 -16.61 -13.14
N ALA A 613 21.71 -16.59 -14.34
CA ALA A 613 21.71 -17.70 -15.30
C ALA A 613 22.79 -17.53 -16.37
N ARG A 614 23.66 -18.53 -16.49
CA ARG A 614 24.79 -18.62 -17.43
C ARG A 614 24.72 -19.95 -18.16
N ALA A 615 24.58 -19.90 -19.48
CA ALA A 615 24.28 -21.07 -20.31
C ALA A 615 23.04 -21.86 -19.78
N GLY A 616 22.90 -23.14 -20.14
CA GLY A 616 21.72 -23.95 -19.76
C GLY A 616 20.36 -23.42 -20.25
N MET A 617 19.30 -23.92 -19.61
CA MET A 617 17.89 -23.59 -19.88
C MET A 617 17.17 -23.28 -18.57
N LEU A 618 16.66 -22.05 -18.45
CA LEU A 618 15.91 -21.55 -17.30
C LEU A 618 14.45 -21.35 -17.71
N HIS A 619 13.52 -21.96 -17.00
CA HIS A 619 12.11 -21.57 -17.01
C HIS A 619 11.76 -20.89 -15.68
N ALA A 620 11.44 -19.61 -15.72
CA ALA A 620 11.00 -18.84 -14.55
C ALA A 620 9.56 -18.38 -14.77
N TYR A 621 8.61 -18.86 -13.96
CA TYR A 621 7.22 -18.41 -14.01
C TYR A 621 6.61 -18.08 -12.66
N ASN A 622 5.75 -17.07 -12.58
CA ASN A 622 5.08 -16.66 -11.34
C ASN A 622 6.03 -16.41 -10.15
N ASN A 623 7.28 -16.01 -10.38
CA ASN A 623 8.17 -15.56 -9.30
C ASN A 623 8.00 -14.06 -9.08
N PHE A 624 8.35 -13.59 -7.88
CA PHE A 624 8.23 -12.18 -7.50
C PHE A 624 9.56 -11.62 -7.01
N PHE A 625 10.12 -10.73 -7.82
CA PHE A 625 11.34 -9.98 -7.57
C PHE A 625 10.96 -8.60 -7.04
N MET A 626 10.89 -8.49 -5.70
CA MET A 626 10.36 -7.31 -5.02
C MET A 626 11.42 -6.24 -4.78
N ASP A 627 12.62 -6.64 -4.41
CA ASP A 627 13.67 -5.73 -3.96
C ASP A 627 15.01 -6.35 -4.32
N VAL A 628 15.39 -6.14 -5.58
CA VAL A 628 16.54 -6.75 -6.24
C VAL A 628 17.27 -5.66 -7.00
N ASP A 629 18.53 -5.42 -6.68
CA ASP A 629 19.12 -4.11 -6.94
C ASP A 629 19.56 -3.86 -8.39
N HIS A 630 20.14 -4.85 -9.06
CA HIS A 630 20.45 -4.76 -10.48
C HIS A 630 19.38 -5.41 -11.35
N TYR A 631 19.19 -6.74 -11.27
CA TYR A 631 18.32 -7.49 -12.17
C TYR A 631 17.59 -8.63 -11.47
N GLY A 632 16.28 -8.78 -11.71
CA GLY A 632 15.54 -9.95 -11.26
C GLY A 632 16.13 -11.25 -11.82
N VAL A 633 16.44 -11.27 -13.12
CA VAL A 633 17.15 -12.37 -13.79
C VAL A 633 18.28 -11.83 -14.67
N GLU A 634 19.51 -12.28 -14.47
CA GLU A 634 20.58 -12.13 -15.46
C GLU A 634 20.59 -13.37 -16.37
N CYS A 635 20.33 -13.20 -17.66
CA CYS A 635 20.32 -14.27 -18.65
C CYS A 635 21.51 -14.10 -19.60
N THR A 636 22.68 -14.62 -19.24
CA THR A 636 23.96 -14.33 -19.91
C THR A 636 24.63 -15.58 -20.46
N ASP A 637 25.75 -15.40 -21.17
CA ASP A 637 26.67 -16.45 -21.60
C ASP A 637 25.96 -17.60 -22.35
N SER A 638 25.09 -17.23 -23.30
CA SER A 638 24.23 -18.14 -24.08
C SER A 638 23.16 -18.93 -23.28
N ALA A 639 22.79 -18.48 -22.09
CA ALA A 639 21.62 -18.99 -21.37
C ALA A 639 20.35 -18.84 -22.20
N ARG A 640 19.40 -19.77 -22.04
CA ARG A 640 18.09 -19.72 -22.68
C ARG A 640 17.02 -19.59 -21.60
N CYS A 641 16.46 -18.40 -21.46
CA CYS A 641 15.55 -18.09 -20.35
C CYS A 641 14.14 -17.85 -20.87
N TYR A 642 13.20 -18.72 -20.51
CA TYR A 642 11.77 -18.52 -20.69
C TYR A 642 11.24 -17.87 -19.40
N ILE A 643 10.78 -16.63 -19.47
CA ILE A 643 10.44 -15.79 -18.31
C ILE A 643 9.00 -15.31 -18.49
N GLU A 644 8.04 -15.99 -17.87
CA GLU A 644 6.62 -15.69 -18.05
C GLU A 644 5.87 -15.36 -16.75
N LYS A 645 4.97 -14.39 -16.81
CA LYS A 645 4.04 -14.07 -15.69
C LYS A 645 4.72 -13.87 -14.32
N ASN A 646 5.98 -13.43 -14.34
CA ASN A 646 6.70 -13.02 -13.14
C ASN A 646 6.36 -11.57 -12.81
N ILE A 647 6.68 -11.17 -11.58
CA ILE A 647 6.39 -9.85 -11.03
C ILE A 647 7.73 -9.18 -10.70
N PHE A 648 8.00 -8.03 -11.33
CA PHE A 648 9.23 -7.27 -11.17
C PHE A 648 8.90 -5.85 -10.71
N THR A 649 9.51 -5.41 -9.60
CA THR A 649 9.35 -4.03 -9.13
C THR A 649 10.22 -3.04 -9.89
N LYS A 650 11.43 -3.43 -10.29
CA LYS A 650 12.31 -2.60 -11.13
C LYS A 650 11.92 -2.67 -12.61
N ASP A 651 12.22 -1.59 -13.32
CA ASP A 651 12.06 -1.44 -14.77
C ASP A 651 13.05 -2.33 -15.55
N ASN A 652 14.30 -2.36 -15.11
CA ASN A 652 15.37 -3.22 -15.60
C ASN A 652 15.26 -4.65 -15.02
N ALA A 653 14.16 -5.33 -15.30
CA ALA A 653 13.87 -6.66 -14.75
C ALA A 653 14.90 -7.75 -15.12
N VAL A 654 15.48 -7.68 -16.33
CA VAL A 654 16.30 -8.75 -16.90
C VAL A 654 17.50 -8.19 -17.67
N SER A 655 18.70 -8.72 -17.44
CA SER A 655 19.89 -8.46 -18.27
C SER A 655 20.12 -9.59 -19.28
N LEU A 656 20.72 -9.25 -20.43
CA LEU A 656 21.22 -10.22 -21.42
C LEU A 656 22.74 -10.37 -21.41
N TYR A 657 23.46 -9.56 -20.65
CA TYR A 657 24.93 -9.47 -20.66
C TYR A 657 25.47 -9.45 -19.25
N ARG A 658 26.67 -10.02 -19.04
CA ARG A 658 27.47 -9.69 -17.85
C ARG A 658 27.89 -8.22 -17.92
N LEU A 659 28.08 -7.61 -16.76
CA LEU A 659 28.64 -6.28 -16.62
C LEU A 659 30.09 -6.38 -16.10
N TRP A 660 30.94 -5.45 -16.52
CA TRP A 660 32.21 -5.16 -15.86
C TRP A 660 31.98 -4.40 -14.53
N GLU A 661 33.02 -4.27 -13.70
CA GLU A 661 32.96 -3.50 -12.44
C GLU A 661 32.59 -2.02 -12.62
N ASP A 662 32.77 -1.46 -13.82
CA ASP A 662 32.35 -0.10 -14.19
C ASP A 662 30.93 0.00 -14.76
N GLY A 663 30.19 -1.12 -14.78
CA GLY A 663 28.82 -1.22 -15.29
C GLY A 663 28.72 -1.37 -16.81
N VAL A 664 29.83 -1.48 -17.55
CA VAL A 664 29.80 -1.64 -19.01
C VAL A 664 29.48 -3.10 -19.38
N ALA A 665 28.55 -3.29 -20.32
CA ALA A 665 28.15 -4.62 -20.79
C ALA A 665 29.26 -5.34 -21.56
N VAL A 666 29.38 -6.66 -21.37
CA VAL A 666 30.32 -7.51 -22.08
C VAL A 666 29.63 -8.17 -23.28
N ASP A 667 29.69 -7.55 -24.46
CA ASP A 667 28.96 -7.96 -25.68
C ASP A 667 29.08 -9.46 -26.06
N THR A 668 30.20 -10.09 -25.73
CA THR A 668 30.45 -11.52 -26.01
C THR A 668 29.69 -12.49 -25.09
N THR A 669 29.04 -11.96 -24.04
CA THR A 669 28.33 -12.73 -23.00
C THR A 669 26.82 -12.71 -23.17
N VAL A 670 26.33 -12.49 -24.40
CA VAL A 670 24.89 -12.41 -24.69
C VAL A 670 24.16 -13.73 -24.38
N GLY A 671 23.05 -13.65 -23.66
CA GLY A 671 22.06 -14.73 -23.53
C GLY A 671 20.79 -14.50 -24.35
N PHE A 672 19.86 -15.45 -24.29
CA PHE A 672 18.66 -15.50 -25.11
C PHE A 672 17.42 -15.62 -24.24
N VAL A 673 16.60 -14.57 -24.23
CA VAL A 673 15.35 -14.54 -23.45
C VAL A 673 14.11 -14.70 -24.32
N LYS A 674 13.06 -15.29 -23.77
CA LYS A 674 11.68 -15.16 -24.23
C LYS A 674 10.88 -14.68 -23.04
N MET A 675 10.37 -13.46 -23.12
CA MET A 675 9.52 -12.89 -22.07
C MET A 675 8.05 -12.81 -22.54
N THR A 676 7.09 -13.03 -21.62
CA THR A 676 5.65 -12.94 -21.91
C THR A 676 4.78 -12.76 -20.64
N GLU A 677 3.77 -11.90 -20.73
CA GLU A 677 2.76 -11.65 -19.68
C GLU A 677 3.33 -11.28 -18.28
N ASN A 678 4.57 -10.79 -18.20
CA ASN A 678 5.18 -10.34 -16.96
C ASN A 678 4.56 -9.01 -16.48
N TRP A 679 4.50 -8.81 -15.17
CA TRP A 679 4.05 -7.54 -14.57
C TRP A 679 5.23 -6.73 -14.05
N TYR A 680 5.38 -5.53 -14.60
CA TYR A 680 6.38 -4.55 -14.20
C TYR A 680 5.70 -3.43 -13.41
N VAL A 681 6.09 -3.24 -12.14
CA VAL A 681 5.48 -2.22 -11.28
C VAL A 681 5.93 -0.80 -11.68
N ASN A 682 7.21 -0.64 -12.05
CA ASN A 682 7.81 0.66 -12.42
C ASN A 682 8.06 0.85 -13.93
N GLY A 683 7.22 0.27 -14.80
CA GLY A 683 7.23 0.63 -16.24
C GLY A 683 8.30 -0.05 -17.11
N GLY A 684 8.79 -1.22 -16.69
CA GLY A 684 9.61 -2.11 -17.52
C GLY A 684 8.89 -2.65 -18.75
N LYS A 685 9.63 -3.39 -19.60
CA LYS A 685 9.14 -3.91 -20.89
C LYS A 685 9.61 -5.34 -21.16
N GLU A 686 8.76 -6.07 -21.86
CA GLU A 686 9.09 -7.40 -22.39
C GLU A 686 10.20 -7.31 -23.44
N MET A 687 11.23 -8.16 -23.31
CA MET A 687 12.22 -8.35 -24.38
C MET A 687 11.70 -9.37 -25.40
N ILE A 688 11.46 -8.90 -26.63
CA ILE A 688 10.89 -9.70 -27.71
C ILE A 688 12.01 -10.44 -28.46
N SER A 689 12.45 -11.56 -27.87
CA SER A 689 13.26 -12.60 -28.51
C SER A 689 12.61 -13.97 -28.29
N ASP A 690 13.15 -15.04 -28.89
CA ASP A 690 12.57 -16.38 -28.93
C ASP A 690 13.27 -17.41 -28.01
N ALA A 691 14.10 -16.94 -27.07
CA ALA A 691 15.00 -17.77 -26.26
C ALA A 691 15.87 -18.75 -27.07
N PHE A 692 16.21 -18.43 -28.32
CA PHE A 692 16.90 -19.33 -29.26
C PHE A 692 16.10 -20.62 -29.52
N GLY A 693 14.78 -20.47 -29.66
CA GLY A 693 13.81 -21.56 -29.87
C GLY A 693 13.49 -22.39 -28.62
N TYR A 694 14.02 -22.04 -27.45
CA TYR A 694 13.72 -22.73 -26.21
C TYR A 694 12.29 -22.45 -25.70
N LYS A 695 11.66 -23.51 -25.20
CA LYS A 695 10.42 -23.49 -24.42
C LYS A 695 10.46 -24.68 -23.44
N PRO A 696 9.79 -24.60 -22.28
CA PRO A 696 9.55 -25.77 -21.45
C PRO A 696 8.74 -26.84 -22.23
N GLU A 697 9.03 -28.11 -21.99
CA GLU A 697 8.37 -29.26 -22.65
C GLU A 697 7.45 -30.07 -21.73
N TYR A 698 7.45 -29.77 -20.43
CA TYR A 698 6.53 -30.34 -19.43
C TYR A 698 5.23 -29.53 -19.33
N GLU A 699 4.20 -30.14 -18.74
CA GLU A 699 2.96 -29.46 -18.37
C GLU A 699 3.16 -28.65 -17.07
N TYR A 700 2.56 -27.46 -17.00
CA TYR A 700 2.55 -26.55 -15.84
C TYR A 700 1.35 -25.60 -15.97
N ALA A 701 0.97 -24.94 -14.86
CA ALA A 701 -0.09 -23.94 -14.86
C ALA A 701 0.45 -22.58 -14.37
N ALA A 702 0.62 -21.62 -15.29
CA ALA A 702 1.08 -20.28 -14.95
C ALA A 702 -0.10 -19.31 -14.71
N GLU A 703 -0.26 -18.85 -13.46
CA GLU A 703 -1.25 -17.87 -13.01
C GLU A 703 -1.01 -16.47 -13.61
N ALA A 704 -2.00 -15.59 -13.57
CA ALA A 704 -1.83 -14.21 -14.04
C ALA A 704 -0.87 -13.41 -13.14
N ALA A 705 0.02 -12.62 -13.76
CA ALA A 705 0.89 -11.70 -13.03
C ALA A 705 0.11 -10.47 -12.53
N ASP A 706 -0.39 -10.56 -11.31
CA ASP A 706 -1.12 -9.49 -10.62
C ASP A 706 -0.73 -9.41 -9.13
N ALA A 707 -1.32 -8.46 -8.39
CA ALA A 707 -0.99 -8.32 -6.98
C ALA A 707 -1.63 -9.36 -6.05
N LYS A 708 -2.67 -10.09 -6.48
CA LYS A 708 -3.17 -11.23 -5.70
C LYS A 708 -2.10 -12.32 -5.70
N LEU A 709 -1.46 -12.57 -6.85
CA LEU A 709 -0.29 -13.43 -6.93
C LEU A 709 0.88 -12.83 -6.12
N ALA A 710 1.25 -11.56 -6.31
CA ALA A 710 2.32 -10.91 -5.52
C ALA A 710 2.15 -11.07 -4.01
N TRP A 711 0.93 -10.86 -3.52
CA TRP A 711 0.56 -11.06 -2.13
C TRP A 711 0.71 -12.51 -1.69
N THR A 712 0.14 -13.42 -2.48
CA THR A 712 0.17 -14.87 -2.23
C THR A 712 1.61 -15.36 -2.12
N LEU A 713 2.49 -14.90 -3.00
CA LEU A 713 3.92 -15.21 -2.97
C LEU A 713 4.57 -14.67 -1.69
N LYS A 714 4.52 -13.35 -1.44
CA LYS A 714 5.12 -12.75 -0.22
C LYS A 714 4.72 -13.46 1.08
N LYS A 715 3.49 -13.99 1.16
CA LYS A 715 2.96 -14.65 2.37
C LYS A 715 3.08 -16.17 2.42
N LYS A 716 3.02 -16.88 1.30
CA LYS A 716 2.99 -18.35 1.27
C LYS A 716 4.31 -18.99 0.83
N THR A 717 5.30 -18.20 0.42
CA THR A 717 6.67 -18.71 0.22
C THR A 717 7.43 -18.90 1.52
N GLY A 718 8.30 -19.91 1.55
CA GLY A 718 9.00 -20.37 2.75
C GLY A 718 8.17 -21.43 3.51
N PRO A 719 8.64 -21.87 4.69
CA PRO A 719 7.97 -22.92 5.46
C PRO A 719 6.52 -22.59 5.84
N ARG A 720 5.69 -23.63 5.90
CA ARG A 720 4.23 -23.66 6.09
C ARG A 720 3.80 -24.50 7.30
#